data_AF-A0A0P7B554-F1
#
_entry.id   AF-A0A0P7B554-F1
#
_cell.length_a   1.000
_cell.length_b   1.000
_cell.length_c   1.000
_cell.angle_alpha   90.00
_cell.angle_beta   90.00
_cell.angle_gamma   90.00
#
_symmetry.space_group_name_H-M   'P 1'
#
loop_
_entity.id
_entity.type
_entity.pdbx_description
1 polymer ?
#
loop_
_entity_poly.entity_id
_entity_poly.type
_entity_poly.pdbx_seq_one_letter_code
_entity_poly.pdbx_strand_id
1 'polypeptide(L)'
;MHVPSFLLPAAYLMAAGLVSADEPFFSDVRSFNEGQMGRFPNQTFHSTDIIAPLFQVNTFDRDLVDDAGFIFLTVELDGKGGPIIVSAKDLSLVYADLNYSRSFDARAQELDGTNYLTFIEGGDCHVFDGSYRKRWTVTAKDLGRSTKADLHEFQFTSQGNAIMSVYQDIKYNLTVLGGEDNGLLNDAIYEEVELETNRVLNLWRASNHFNLSDTYFDYGPDKGFMGSDGFDWFHIDSVYKARSREGDYLISSQALSMISLIDGETGDPKWVLGGKHNQFKDLSGGNATNFAHQHNARFVQRNESRVSFFDNHALETGPCNHGNCSRGVVVELDYAAMTVRLHEEFFHPQRVSSGTEGSVQSLKNGNFLVGWGMNPGFTEHLPNGTVVMDVQRGALPNVAGVRPNMGMTVYRAWKMDWVGRPPWGPEIASVSQVSQFNVSANATIYVSWNGNTEIDAWEVYASDDPMNITVSHRRVRNSTRIGFETPITLYGEDIPRYAKAIALDRYGEVQGLTASVDIPSQAENTPSGGHKTEGTSPKDEGSTPTKEPGPLARRLEEATEEALFTGGTAGRRAVEDAGFSEELKEKLLNKIADAKFQTQYPSGFSQADMPAAAGEGTRHMATAQPWAGEESMADGVLRMLDDAKKPLAPGQRGKFQTPPVDMRFRKGPTKSPGQKVATAKDRASMYTGMDMKSKNGLSEAEREAYRRQLRERFEPGSRAMPTTLSGLAGMANERIEDAIARGQFKNIPRGTGVARDARADNPFIDTTEYILNKMIQQQDLVPPWIEKQQELTKAVRVFRARLRNDWKRHASRMIASKGGSLEEQMRRAEEYAAAEEVHNPSARVRGEEEKTTTTPVVVLSDKTEKDESNEINGRQTSESTTCENEARASVEVSTTPASVSKSGMGSGRLPPPFRDATWEQTEKSYLSLAVEELNRLTRSYNLMAPDLAKKGYYTLERELRACFADVAPEVAREIQARALGGPVRSLGLRGDGERVRGGGVLETLSGGKPVRIHVEGEEKAYGLKQWWRDVWKKG
;
A
#
# COMPACT_ATOMS: atom_id res chain seq x y z
N MET A 1 -1.05 -71.20 -11.81
CA MET A 1 -0.24 -70.14 -12.45
C MET A 1 -0.56 -68.83 -11.75
N HIS A 2 0.32 -68.46 -10.82
CA HIS A 2 0.34 -67.22 -10.05
C HIS A 2 1.74 -66.65 -10.21
N VAL A 3 1.86 -65.33 -10.42
CA VAL A 3 2.92 -64.52 -9.79
C VAL A 3 2.36 -63.11 -9.55
N PRO A 4 2.59 -62.48 -8.38
CA PRO A 4 1.87 -61.29 -7.90
C PRO A 4 2.69 -59.98 -7.98
N SER A 5 2.01 -58.90 -7.60
CA SER A 5 2.41 -57.52 -7.36
C SER A 5 3.68 -57.29 -6.53
N PHE A 6 4.36 -56.16 -6.78
CA PHE A 6 5.00 -55.18 -5.86
C PHE A 6 6.24 -54.55 -6.52
N LEU A 7 6.27 -53.21 -6.62
CA LEU A 7 7.40 -52.30 -6.32
C LEU A 7 7.31 -51.00 -7.14
N LEU A 8 6.81 -49.94 -6.50
CA LEU A 8 7.29 -48.57 -6.66
C LEU A 8 6.82 -47.75 -5.43
N PRO A 9 7.62 -47.63 -4.36
CA PRO A 9 7.41 -46.60 -3.37
C PRO A 9 8.56 -45.57 -3.37
N ALA A 10 8.16 -44.31 -3.19
CA ALA A 10 8.88 -43.26 -2.47
C ALA A 10 10.26 -42.82 -2.98
N ALA A 11 10.26 -41.80 -3.83
CA ALA A 11 11.34 -40.81 -3.91
C ALA A 11 10.74 -39.40 -3.75
N TYR A 12 10.24 -39.10 -2.54
CA TYR A 12 9.92 -37.74 -2.10
C TYR A 12 10.57 -37.55 -0.73
N LEU A 13 11.85 -37.19 -0.72
CA LEU A 13 12.54 -36.67 0.46
C LEU A 13 13.85 -36.00 0.05
N MET A 14 13.83 -34.67 0.14
CA MET A 14 14.91 -33.66 0.23
C MET A 14 14.59 -32.47 -0.70
N ALA A 15 13.51 -31.74 -0.38
CA ALA A 15 13.25 -30.43 -0.97
C ALA A 15 14.14 -29.39 -0.29
N ALA A 16 15.38 -29.26 -0.76
CA ALA A 16 16.02 -27.96 -0.76
C ALA A 16 15.31 -27.13 -1.84
N GLY A 17 14.64 -26.05 -1.45
CA GLY A 17 13.87 -25.09 -2.27
C GLY A 17 13.82 -25.33 -3.77
N LEU A 18 12.96 -26.25 -4.22
CA LEU A 18 12.64 -26.40 -5.63
C LEU A 18 11.69 -25.25 -6.00
N VAL A 19 12.20 -24.31 -6.80
CA VAL A 19 11.40 -23.32 -7.51
C VAL A 19 10.54 -24.06 -8.53
N SER A 20 9.29 -23.63 -8.68
CA SER A 20 8.26 -24.32 -9.45
C SER A 20 7.51 -23.24 -10.21
N ALA A 21 7.85 -23.05 -11.48
CA ALA A 21 7.43 -21.91 -12.31
C ALA A 21 6.68 -22.40 -13.56
N ASP A 22 5.53 -21.79 -13.86
CA ASP A 22 4.67 -22.14 -15.00
C ASP A 22 4.39 -23.65 -15.10
N GLU A 23 4.13 -24.26 -13.93
CA GLU A 23 3.90 -25.70 -13.82
C GLU A 23 2.68 -26.18 -14.64
N PRO A 24 2.70 -27.42 -15.16
CA PRO A 24 1.55 -28.00 -15.81
C PRO A 24 0.32 -28.01 -14.90
N PHE A 25 -0.86 -27.83 -15.51
CA PHE A 25 -2.11 -27.86 -14.77
C PHE A 25 -2.29 -29.19 -14.05
N PHE A 26 -2.78 -29.09 -12.82
CA PHE A 26 -3.17 -30.28 -12.08
C PHE A 26 -4.53 -30.77 -12.58
N SER A 27 -4.63 -32.03 -12.98
CA SER A 27 -5.86 -32.63 -13.52
C SER A 27 -6.60 -33.52 -12.52
N ASP A 28 -5.96 -33.94 -11.43
CA ASP A 28 -6.59 -34.79 -10.42
C ASP A 28 -7.35 -33.96 -9.36
N VAL A 29 -8.60 -33.65 -9.65
CA VAL A 29 -9.51 -32.93 -8.74
C VAL A 29 -9.55 -33.51 -7.33
N ARG A 30 -9.49 -34.83 -7.22
CA ARG A 30 -9.66 -35.50 -5.92
C ARG A 30 -8.45 -35.23 -5.05
N SER A 31 -7.26 -35.44 -5.57
CA SER A 31 -6.00 -35.18 -4.84
C SER A 31 -5.84 -33.69 -4.50
N PHE A 32 -6.31 -32.80 -5.39
CA PHE A 32 -6.32 -31.35 -5.15
C PHE A 32 -7.23 -30.97 -3.99
N ASN A 33 -8.48 -31.46 -4.00
CA ASN A 33 -9.47 -31.16 -2.96
C ASN A 33 -9.19 -31.88 -1.62
N GLU A 34 -8.49 -33.01 -1.64
CA GLU A 34 -7.97 -33.67 -0.43
C GLU A 34 -6.78 -32.89 0.19
N GLY A 35 -6.27 -31.85 -0.48
CA GLY A 35 -5.21 -30.98 0.03
C GLY A 35 -3.82 -31.59 -0.03
N GLN A 36 -3.59 -32.57 -0.91
CA GLN A 36 -2.29 -33.25 -1.04
C GLN A 36 -1.15 -32.30 -1.46
N MET A 37 -1.48 -31.20 -2.16
CA MET A 37 -0.54 -30.12 -2.52
C MET A 37 -0.63 -28.90 -1.59
N GLY A 38 -1.24 -29.08 -0.41
CA GLY A 38 -1.69 -27.99 0.45
C GLY A 38 -3.05 -27.46 0.00
N ARG A 39 -3.70 -26.68 0.88
CA ARG A 39 -5.00 -26.04 0.58
C ARG A 39 -4.90 -24.87 -0.41
N PHE A 40 -3.68 -24.34 -0.56
CA PHE A 40 -3.34 -23.19 -1.40
C PHE A 40 -2.09 -23.47 -2.22
N PRO A 41 -2.19 -24.30 -3.26
CA PRO A 41 -1.05 -24.55 -4.14
C PRO A 41 -0.66 -23.23 -4.80
N ASN A 42 0.59 -22.84 -4.58
CA ASN A 42 1.20 -21.65 -5.16
C ASN A 42 2.48 -22.05 -5.87
N GLN A 43 2.87 -21.23 -6.83
CA GLN A 43 4.09 -21.37 -7.61
C GLN A 43 5.00 -20.16 -7.39
N THR A 44 6.31 -20.36 -7.53
CA THR A 44 7.36 -19.37 -7.32
C THR A 44 8.28 -19.33 -8.53
N PHE A 45 8.93 -18.19 -8.77
CA PHE A 45 9.75 -17.97 -9.95
C PHE A 45 11.23 -17.83 -9.57
N HIS A 46 12.13 -18.09 -10.52
CA HIS A 46 13.57 -17.91 -10.30
C HIS A 46 14.00 -16.45 -10.45
N SER A 47 13.39 -15.74 -11.39
CA SER A 47 13.69 -14.37 -11.78
C SER A 47 13.10 -13.32 -10.84
N THR A 48 12.07 -13.68 -10.07
CA THR A 48 11.32 -12.75 -9.22
C THR A 48 10.80 -13.42 -7.96
N ASP A 49 10.58 -12.64 -6.89
CA ASP A 49 10.03 -13.11 -5.61
C ASP A 49 8.49 -13.16 -5.61
N ILE A 50 7.85 -12.94 -6.77
CA ILE A 50 6.39 -12.99 -6.89
C ILE A 50 5.88 -14.42 -6.64
N ILE A 51 4.78 -14.51 -5.89
CA ILE A 51 4.05 -15.75 -5.66
C ILE A 51 2.76 -15.69 -6.48
N ALA A 52 2.51 -16.72 -7.28
CA ALA A 52 1.28 -16.87 -8.07
C ALA A 52 0.50 -18.11 -7.62
N PRO A 53 -0.83 -18.13 -7.80
CA PRO A 53 -1.61 -19.33 -7.60
C PRO A 53 -1.21 -20.42 -8.62
N LEU A 54 -1.22 -21.67 -8.18
CA LEU A 54 -1.15 -22.82 -9.06
C LEU A 54 -2.56 -23.33 -9.31
N PHE A 55 -2.97 -23.37 -10.58
CA PHE A 55 -4.32 -23.74 -10.96
C PHE A 55 -4.47 -25.24 -11.18
N GLN A 56 -5.62 -25.76 -10.74
CA GLN A 56 -6.18 -27.05 -11.14
C GLN A 56 -7.17 -26.79 -12.28
N VAL A 57 -7.09 -27.59 -13.34
CA VAL A 57 -7.92 -27.42 -14.54
C VAL A 57 -8.54 -28.76 -14.92
N ASN A 58 -9.87 -28.80 -14.99
CA ASN A 58 -10.63 -30.00 -15.39
C ASN A 58 -10.94 -30.03 -16.86
N THR A 59 -11.43 -28.91 -17.35
CA THR A 59 -11.84 -28.72 -18.73
C THR A 59 -11.22 -27.43 -19.21
N PHE A 60 -10.63 -27.45 -20.39
CA PHE A 60 -10.14 -26.25 -21.04
C PHE A 60 -10.12 -26.47 -22.56
N ASP A 61 -11.26 -26.22 -23.19
CA ASP A 61 -11.42 -26.28 -24.64
C ASP A 61 -11.08 -24.92 -25.26
N ARG A 62 -9.86 -24.82 -25.78
CA ARG A 62 -9.31 -23.56 -26.32
C ARG A 62 -10.05 -23.04 -27.56
N ASP A 63 -10.75 -23.91 -28.28
CA ASP A 63 -11.48 -23.52 -29.50
C ASP A 63 -12.87 -22.95 -29.19
N LEU A 64 -13.40 -23.23 -28.00
CA LEU A 64 -14.74 -22.83 -27.58
C LEU A 64 -14.77 -21.69 -26.56
N VAL A 65 -13.66 -21.44 -25.85
CA VAL A 65 -13.56 -20.30 -24.93
C VAL A 65 -13.51 -18.96 -25.68
N ASP A 66 -13.95 -17.89 -25.01
CA ASP A 66 -13.87 -16.51 -25.51
C ASP A 66 -12.41 -16.06 -25.72
N ASP A 67 -12.22 -15.15 -26.68
CA ASP A 67 -10.90 -14.72 -27.15
C ASP A 67 -10.29 -13.55 -26.34
N ALA A 68 -11.01 -13.02 -25.35
CA ALA A 68 -10.48 -11.98 -24.47
C ALA A 68 -9.19 -12.44 -23.78
N GLY A 69 -8.18 -11.55 -23.78
CA GLY A 69 -6.79 -11.95 -23.54
C GLY A 69 -6.44 -12.37 -22.12
N PHE A 70 -7.17 -11.88 -21.11
CA PHE A 70 -6.74 -11.97 -19.71
C PHE A 70 -7.90 -12.26 -18.75
N ILE A 71 -7.57 -12.90 -17.63
CA ILE A 71 -8.47 -13.12 -16.49
C ILE A 71 -7.94 -12.33 -15.29
N PHE A 72 -8.82 -11.57 -14.67
CA PHE A 72 -8.55 -10.74 -13.51
C PHE A 72 -9.18 -11.38 -12.27
N LEU A 73 -8.38 -11.44 -11.21
CA LEU A 73 -8.75 -11.96 -9.91
C LEU A 73 -8.18 -11.05 -8.82
N THR A 74 -8.79 -11.08 -7.64
CA THR A 74 -8.15 -10.60 -6.41
C THR A 74 -7.77 -11.77 -5.55
N VAL A 75 -6.55 -11.73 -5.02
CA VAL A 75 -5.99 -12.82 -4.22
C VAL A 75 -5.43 -12.26 -2.92
N GLU A 76 -5.66 -12.97 -1.82
CA GLU A 76 -5.03 -12.72 -0.52
C GLU A 76 -4.12 -13.91 -0.16
N LEU A 77 -2.84 -13.63 0.10
CA LEU A 77 -1.80 -14.59 0.49
C LEU A 77 -1.07 -14.04 1.71
N ASP A 78 -1.06 -14.80 2.81
CA ASP A 78 -0.38 -14.47 4.07
C ASP A 78 -0.67 -13.07 4.63
N GLY A 79 -1.93 -12.63 4.52
CA GLY A 79 -2.39 -11.32 5.00
C GLY A 79 -1.97 -10.16 4.08
N LYS A 80 -1.55 -10.47 2.85
CA LYS A 80 -1.35 -9.51 1.78
C LYS A 80 -2.30 -9.79 0.62
N GLY A 81 -3.06 -8.78 0.22
CA GLY A 81 -3.99 -8.81 -0.90
C GLY A 81 -3.43 -8.12 -2.14
N GLY A 82 -4.00 -8.43 -3.29
CA GLY A 82 -3.80 -7.62 -4.48
C GLY A 82 -4.50 -8.13 -5.74
N PRO A 83 -4.50 -7.30 -6.80
CA PRO A 83 -4.89 -7.73 -8.13
C PRO A 83 -3.90 -8.75 -8.69
N ILE A 84 -4.42 -9.81 -9.31
CA ILE A 84 -3.67 -10.73 -10.16
C ILE A 84 -4.33 -10.75 -11.54
N ILE A 85 -3.50 -10.67 -12.58
CA ILE A 85 -3.89 -10.87 -13.97
C ILE A 85 -3.18 -12.11 -14.47
N VAL A 86 -3.93 -13.03 -15.05
CA VAL A 86 -3.42 -14.24 -15.71
C VAL A 86 -3.83 -14.25 -17.16
N SER A 87 -3.01 -14.87 -18.00
CA SER A 87 -3.32 -15.07 -19.41
C SER A 87 -4.52 -16.00 -19.57
N ALA A 88 -5.51 -15.60 -20.36
CA ALA A 88 -6.66 -16.48 -20.63
C ALA A 88 -6.31 -17.65 -21.56
N LYS A 89 -5.14 -17.63 -22.20
CA LYS A 89 -4.70 -18.66 -23.17
C LYS A 89 -4.09 -19.89 -22.49
N ASP A 90 -3.37 -19.67 -21.41
CA ASP A 90 -2.53 -20.68 -20.74
C ASP A 90 -2.47 -20.52 -19.21
N LEU A 91 -3.26 -19.60 -18.63
CA LEU A 91 -3.35 -19.35 -17.18
C LEU A 91 -2.02 -18.96 -16.51
N SER A 92 -1.00 -18.60 -17.29
CA SER A 92 0.26 -18.11 -16.75
C SER A 92 0.06 -16.75 -16.08
N LEU A 93 0.89 -16.44 -15.10
CA LEU A 93 0.91 -15.11 -14.50
C LEU A 93 1.22 -14.05 -15.59
N VAL A 94 0.61 -12.87 -15.46
CA VAL A 94 0.93 -11.70 -16.28
C VAL A 94 1.26 -10.51 -15.39
N TYR A 95 0.46 -10.30 -14.34
CA TYR A 95 0.67 -9.24 -13.37
C TYR A 95 0.26 -9.71 -11.98
N ALA A 96 1.05 -9.37 -10.97
CA ALA A 96 0.64 -9.45 -9.57
C ALA A 96 1.25 -8.29 -8.78
N ASP A 97 0.44 -7.72 -7.88
CA ASP A 97 0.88 -6.75 -6.88
C ASP A 97 0.21 -7.05 -5.55
N LEU A 98 0.80 -7.97 -4.78
CA LEU A 98 0.29 -8.43 -3.50
C LEU A 98 0.86 -7.61 -2.33
N ASN A 99 0.97 -6.29 -2.49
CA ASN A 99 1.49 -5.39 -1.44
C ASN A 99 0.38 -4.69 -0.63
N TYR A 100 -0.88 -4.97 -0.94
CA TYR A 100 -2.03 -4.37 -0.27
C TYR A 100 -2.45 -5.21 0.93
N SER A 101 -3.27 -4.63 1.80
CA SER A 101 -3.79 -5.35 2.97
C SER A 101 -4.81 -6.42 2.57
N ARG A 102 -5.95 -5.98 2.02
CA ARG A 102 -7.00 -6.84 1.46
C ARG A 102 -7.69 -6.13 0.31
N SER A 103 -7.75 -6.82 -0.84
CA SER A 103 -8.28 -6.25 -2.09
C SER A 103 -9.46 -7.03 -2.65
N PHE A 104 -10.39 -6.36 -3.31
CA PHE A 104 -11.56 -6.95 -3.96
C PHE A 104 -11.81 -6.37 -5.36
N ASP A 105 -12.55 -7.14 -6.16
CA ASP A 105 -13.10 -6.76 -7.48
C ASP A 105 -12.09 -6.14 -8.47
N ALA A 106 -10.93 -6.80 -8.64
CA ALA A 106 -9.95 -6.39 -9.65
C ALA A 106 -10.48 -6.64 -11.06
N ARG A 107 -10.53 -5.61 -11.89
CA ARG A 107 -10.97 -5.69 -13.29
C ARG A 107 -10.44 -4.55 -14.14
N ALA A 108 -10.50 -4.73 -15.46
CA ALA A 108 -10.32 -3.65 -16.41
C ALA A 108 -11.65 -2.91 -16.65
N GLN A 109 -11.64 -1.59 -16.58
CA GLN A 109 -12.80 -0.74 -16.89
C GLN A 109 -12.42 0.29 -17.94
N GLU A 110 -13.28 0.46 -18.94
CA GLU A 110 -13.08 1.42 -20.02
C GLU A 110 -13.69 2.77 -19.66
N LEU A 111 -12.90 3.83 -19.87
CA LEU A 111 -13.34 5.22 -19.79
C LEU A 111 -12.75 6.01 -20.97
N ASP A 112 -13.61 6.65 -21.75
CA ASP A 112 -13.24 7.43 -22.95
C ASP A 112 -12.30 6.69 -23.93
N GLY A 113 -12.53 5.38 -24.11
CA GLY A 113 -11.71 4.52 -24.99
C GLY A 113 -10.36 4.10 -24.40
N THR A 114 -10.11 4.42 -23.12
CA THR A 114 -8.90 4.02 -22.38
C THR A 114 -9.27 3.02 -21.30
N ASN A 115 -8.53 1.92 -21.20
CA ASN A 115 -8.72 0.93 -20.14
C ASN A 115 -7.91 1.29 -18.90
N TYR A 116 -8.55 1.12 -17.73
CA TYR A 116 -7.97 1.30 -16.42
C TYR A 116 -8.12 0.02 -15.59
N LEU A 117 -7.07 -0.33 -14.85
CA LEU A 117 -7.14 -1.38 -13.83
C LEU A 117 -7.74 -0.77 -12.57
N THR A 118 -8.81 -1.38 -12.06
CA THR A 118 -9.50 -0.94 -10.85
C THR A 118 -9.60 -2.06 -9.84
N PHE A 119 -9.50 -1.75 -8.56
CA PHE A 119 -9.77 -2.67 -7.44
C PHE A 119 -10.03 -1.86 -6.16
N ILE A 120 -10.61 -2.52 -5.15
CA ILE A 120 -10.97 -1.91 -3.87
C ILE A 120 -10.01 -2.42 -2.80
N GLU A 121 -9.34 -1.55 -2.04
CA GLU A 121 -8.52 -1.91 -0.87
C GLU A 121 -9.04 -1.22 0.39
N GLY A 122 -9.50 -1.99 1.39
CA GLY A 122 -9.84 -1.43 2.71
C GLY A 122 -10.83 -0.26 2.67
N GLY A 123 -11.70 -0.24 1.66
CA GLY A 123 -12.69 0.79 1.37
C GLY A 123 -12.23 1.99 0.54
N ASP A 124 -10.99 1.95 0.04
CA ASP A 124 -10.45 2.91 -0.91
C ASP A 124 -10.47 2.26 -2.31
N CYS A 125 -11.08 2.92 -3.29
CA CYS A 125 -11.20 2.42 -4.65
C CYS A 125 -10.05 2.97 -5.50
N HIS A 126 -9.16 2.11 -5.97
CA HIS A 126 -7.98 2.52 -6.73
C HIS A 126 -8.19 2.38 -8.23
N VAL A 127 -7.64 3.34 -8.98
CA VAL A 127 -7.65 3.34 -10.45
C VAL A 127 -6.23 3.54 -10.98
N PHE A 128 -5.77 2.61 -11.81
CA PHE A 128 -4.47 2.61 -12.45
C PHE A 128 -4.60 2.65 -13.97
N ASP A 129 -3.76 3.41 -14.65
CA ASP A 129 -3.70 3.38 -16.12
C ASP A 129 -2.96 2.13 -16.64
N GLY A 130 -2.94 1.94 -17.97
CA GLY A 130 -2.20 0.85 -18.63
C GLY A 130 -0.70 0.85 -18.36
N SER A 131 -0.13 1.91 -17.77
CA SER A 131 1.25 1.93 -17.29
C SER A 131 1.37 1.64 -15.80
N TYR A 132 0.35 1.07 -15.17
CA TYR A 132 0.30 0.77 -13.73
C TYR A 132 0.61 1.99 -12.85
N ARG A 133 0.31 3.20 -13.35
CA ARG A 133 0.40 4.42 -12.55
C ARG A 133 -0.97 4.72 -11.99
N LYS A 134 -1.04 4.88 -10.67
CA LYS A 134 -2.25 5.29 -9.98
C LYS A 134 -2.69 6.66 -10.48
N ARG A 135 -3.92 6.74 -10.99
CA ARG A 135 -4.55 7.97 -11.49
C ARG A 135 -5.46 8.57 -10.45
N TRP A 136 -6.31 7.75 -9.85
CA TRP A 136 -7.29 8.19 -8.86
C TRP A 136 -7.34 7.21 -7.68
N THR A 137 -7.58 7.77 -6.50
CA THR A 137 -8.09 7.03 -5.34
C THR A 137 -9.43 7.67 -4.98
N VAL A 138 -10.49 6.89 -5.13
CA VAL A 138 -11.87 7.29 -4.86
C VAL A 138 -12.26 6.76 -3.48
N THR A 139 -12.94 7.57 -2.69
CA THR A 139 -13.30 7.25 -1.30
C THR A 139 -14.67 7.79 -1.00
N ALA A 140 -15.45 7.12 -0.15
CA ALA A 140 -16.71 7.65 0.33
C ALA A 140 -16.54 9.07 0.93
N LYS A 141 -17.51 9.95 0.68
CA LYS A 141 -17.51 11.35 1.16
C LYS A 141 -18.79 11.66 1.91
N ASP A 142 -18.80 12.77 2.66
CA ASP A 142 -20.01 13.33 3.28
C ASP A 142 -20.83 12.40 4.22
N LEU A 143 -20.29 11.22 4.57
CA LEU A 143 -20.90 10.21 5.43
C LEU A 143 -20.21 10.06 6.79
N GLY A 144 -19.36 11.03 7.16
CA GLY A 144 -18.59 11.03 8.41
C GLY A 144 -17.15 10.53 8.23
N ARG A 145 -16.25 10.93 9.14
CA ARG A 145 -14.79 10.72 8.97
C ARG A 145 -14.34 9.26 8.94
N SER A 146 -15.14 8.33 9.46
CA SER A 146 -14.80 6.90 9.56
C SER A 146 -15.50 6.02 8.53
N THR A 147 -16.47 6.55 7.78
CA THR A 147 -17.20 5.78 6.78
C THR A 147 -16.38 5.67 5.51
N LYS A 148 -16.25 4.46 5.01
CA LYS A 148 -15.51 4.12 3.80
C LYS A 148 -16.41 3.36 2.83
N ALA A 149 -16.00 3.30 1.56
CA ALA A 149 -16.65 2.40 0.62
C ALA A 149 -16.51 0.95 1.12
N ASP A 150 -17.43 0.10 0.71
CA ASP A 150 -17.33 -1.32 0.99
C ASP A 150 -16.76 -2.09 -0.21
N LEU A 151 -16.76 -3.41 -0.12
CA LEU A 151 -16.10 -4.31 -1.08
C LEU A 151 -16.96 -4.66 -2.30
N HIS A 152 -18.26 -4.32 -2.32
CA HIS A 152 -19.21 -4.92 -3.25
C HIS A 152 -19.25 -4.28 -4.64
N GLU A 153 -19.09 -2.97 -4.74
CA GLU A 153 -19.16 -2.28 -6.02
C GLU A 153 -18.17 -1.13 -6.16
N PHE A 154 -17.46 -1.12 -7.29
CA PHE A 154 -16.80 0.05 -7.82
C PHE A 154 -16.82 0.03 -9.35
N GLN A 155 -17.71 0.82 -9.96
CA GLN A 155 -17.97 0.76 -11.40
C GLN A 155 -17.94 2.12 -12.09
N PHE A 156 -17.29 2.21 -13.25
CA PHE A 156 -17.41 3.38 -14.12
C PHE A 156 -18.77 3.45 -14.82
N THR A 157 -19.31 4.66 -14.85
CA THR A 157 -20.49 5.02 -15.62
C THR A 157 -20.08 5.45 -17.03
N SER A 158 -21.02 5.42 -17.97
CA SER A 158 -20.80 5.94 -19.32
C SER A 158 -20.61 7.46 -19.38
N GLN A 159 -20.78 8.17 -18.27
CA GLN A 159 -20.71 9.64 -18.18
C GLN A 159 -19.35 10.16 -17.68
N GLY A 160 -18.40 9.29 -17.32
CA GLY A 160 -17.13 9.73 -16.73
C GLY A 160 -17.06 9.67 -15.20
N ASN A 161 -18.13 9.22 -14.55
CA ASN A 161 -18.22 9.10 -13.09
C ASN A 161 -17.98 7.66 -12.65
N ALA A 162 -17.79 7.44 -11.35
CA ALA A 162 -17.77 6.10 -10.75
C ALA A 162 -18.88 5.95 -9.71
N ILE A 163 -19.39 4.73 -9.58
CA ILE A 163 -20.33 4.34 -8.53
C ILE A 163 -19.57 3.46 -7.54
N MET A 164 -19.77 3.70 -6.26
CA MET A 164 -19.30 2.82 -5.18
C MET A 164 -20.42 2.55 -4.18
N SER A 165 -20.40 1.35 -3.60
CA SER A 165 -21.26 1.01 -2.48
C SER A 165 -20.62 1.44 -1.14
N VAL A 166 -21.46 1.81 -0.18
CA VAL A 166 -21.03 2.30 1.14
C VAL A 166 -22.02 1.79 2.19
N TYR A 167 -21.53 1.52 3.40
CA TYR A 167 -22.39 1.27 4.56
C TYR A 167 -22.16 2.33 5.64
N GLN A 168 -23.26 2.80 6.25
CA GLN A 168 -23.19 3.78 7.33
C GLN A 168 -24.07 3.38 8.51
N ASP A 169 -23.47 3.40 9.71
CA ASP A 169 -24.21 3.22 10.95
C ASP A 169 -25.03 4.47 11.27
N ILE A 170 -26.35 4.29 11.34
CA ILE A 170 -27.29 5.34 11.70
C ILE A 170 -28.18 4.89 12.86
N LYS A 171 -28.67 5.86 13.62
CA LYS A 171 -29.71 5.62 14.61
C LYS A 171 -31.06 5.50 13.91
N TYR A 172 -31.76 4.38 14.15
CA TYR A 172 -33.01 4.06 13.47
C TYR A 172 -33.98 3.31 14.39
N ASN A 173 -35.27 3.39 14.08
CA ASN A 173 -36.31 2.66 14.81
C ASN A 173 -36.40 1.20 14.33
N LEU A 174 -35.92 0.28 15.16
CA LEU A 174 -35.87 -1.16 14.87
C LEU A 174 -37.03 -1.94 15.53
N THR A 175 -38.02 -1.26 16.10
CA THR A 175 -39.16 -1.91 16.78
C THR A 175 -39.95 -2.84 15.86
N VAL A 176 -40.00 -2.55 14.55
CA VAL A 176 -40.62 -3.41 13.54
C VAL A 176 -39.95 -4.79 13.42
N LEU A 177 -38.67 -4.87 13.79
CA LEU A 177 -37.89 -6.12 13.85
C LEU A 177 -37.84 -6.72 15.26
N GLY A 178 -38.58 -6.15 16.22
CA GLY A 178 -38.52 -6.51 17.63
C GLY A 178 -37.31 -5.93 18.39
N GLY A 179 -36.60 -4.97 17.81
CA GLY A 179 -35.47 -4.28 18.41
C GLY A 179 -35.82 -2.98 19.13
N GLU A 180 -34.79 -2.19 19.45
CA GLU A 180 -34.93 -0.88 20.10
C GLU A 180 -35.48 0.19 19.16
N ASP A 181 -36.15 1.20 19.71
CA ASP A 181 -36.66 2.38 18.97
C ASP A 181 -35.55 3.34 18.52
N ASN A 182 -34.35 3.20 19.09
CA ASN A 182 -33.16 3.98 18.78
C ASN A 182 -31.91 3.07 18.62
N GLY A 183 -32.11 1.94 17.95
CA GLY A 183 -31.07 0.97 17.64
C GLY A 183 -30.09 1.47 16.57
N LEU A 184 -28.98 0.75 16.40
CA LEU A 184 -28.05 0.99 15.29
C LEU A 184 -28.46 0.15 14.08
N LEU A 185 -28.64 0.82 12.95
CA LEU A 185 -28.86 0.22 11.65
C LEU A 185 -27.63 0.46 10.79
N ASN A 186 -27.12 -0.58 10.16
CA ASN A 186 -26.09 -0.44 9.13
C ASN A 186 -26.82 -0.21 7.79
N ASP A 187 -26.95 1.05 7.40
CA ASP A 187 -27.73 1.43 6.21
C ASP A 187 -26.87 1.28 4.95
N ALA A 188 -27.47 0.68 3.92
CA ALA A 188 -26.82 0.45 2.64
C ALA A 188 -27.01 1.65 1.72
N ILE A 189 -25.90 2.13 1.15
CA ILE A 189 -25.80 3.36 0.38
C ILE A 189 -25.05 3.07 -0.92
N TYR A 190 -25.35 3.80 -1.97
CA TYR A 190 -24.39 3.99 -3.06
C TYR A 190 -24.13 5.47 -3.31
N GLU A 191 -22.88 5.76 -3.67
CA GLU A 191 -22.44 7.09 -4.08
C GLU A 191 -22.01 7.05 -5.54
N GLU A 192 -22.55 7.97 -6.36
CA GLU A 192 -21.96 8.29 -7.66
C GLU A 192 -21.06 9.51 -7.49
N VAL A 193 -19.81 9.37 -7.90
CA VAL A 193 -18.76 10.37 -7.69
C VAL A 193 -18.01 10.72 -8.98
N GLU A 194 -17.61 11.97 -9.07
CA GLU A 194 -16.72 12.47 -10.11
C GLU A 194 -15.27 12.02 -9.83
N LEU A 195 -14.64 11.33 -10.78
CA LEU A 195 -13.32 10.73 -10.59
C LEU A 195 -12.20 11.74 -10.28
N GLU A 196 -12.21 12.90 -10.95
CA GLU A 196 -11.13 13.90 -10.84
C GLU A 196 -11.11 14.64 -9.50
N THR A 197 -12.30 14.96 -8.99
CA THR A 197 -12.46 15.77 -7.77
C THR A 197 -12.85 14.94 -6.55
N ASN A 198 -13.23 13.67 -6.77
CA ASN A 198 -13.83 12.80 -5.75
C ASN A 198 -15.06 13.46 -5.08
N ARG A 199 -15.84 14.21 -5.87
CA ARG A 199 -17.06 14.92 -5.43
C ARG A 199 -18.28 14.04 -5.66
N VAL A 200 -19.15 13.97 -4.65
CA VAL A 200 -20.43 13.25 -4.75
C VAL A 200 -21.38 13.99 -5.67
N LEU A 201 -21.88 13.27 -6.66
CA LEU A 201 -22.88 13.71 -7.63
C LEU A 201 -24.28 13.20 -7.26
N ASN A 202 -24.35 11.96 -6.77
CA ASN A 202 -25.58 11.36 -6.30
C ASN A 202 -25.31 10.48 -5.08
N LEU A 203 -26.27 10.44 -4.16
CA LEU A 203 -26.23 9.61 -2.95
C LEU A 203 -27.63 9.04 -2.73
N TRP A 204 -27.72 7.72 -2.62
CA TRP A 204 -28.97 7.01 -2.41
C TRP A 204 -28.88 6.12 -1.17
N ARG A 205 -29.96 6.05 -0.38
CA ARG A 205 -30.04 5.28 0.87
C ARG A 205 -31.18 4.29 0.83
N ALA A 206 -30.90 3.03 1.12
CA ALA A 206 -31.93 1.98 1.12
C ALA A 206 -33.07 2.27 2.12
N SER A 207 -32.74 2.78 3.32
CA SER A 207 -33.71 3.04 4.38
C SER A 207 -34.79 4.08 4.05
N ASN A 208 -34.59 4.89 3.01
CA ASN A 208 -35.58 5.85 2.53
C ASN A 208 -36.63 5.22 1.61
N HIS A 209 -36.33 4.08 0.99
CA HIS A 209 -37.13 3.52 -0.11
C HIS A 209 -37.63 2.10 0.14
N PHE A 210 -37.05 1.36 1.08
CA PHE A 210 -37.44 -0.02 1.40
C PHE A 210 -37.77 -0.21 2.88
N ASN A 211 -38.61 -1.20 3.19
CA ASN A 211 -39.04 -1.48 4.56
C ASN A 211 -38.14 -2.52 5.22
N LEU A 212 -37.68 -2.24 6.44
CA LEU A 212 -36.84 -3.16 7.22
C LEU A 212 -37.47 -4.55 7.40
N SER A 213 -38.80 -4.63 7.53
CA SER A 213 -39.52 -5.92 7.70
C SER A 213 -39.42 -6.85 6.48
N ASP A 214 -38.93 -6.35 5.34
CA ASP A 214 -38.76 -7.14 4.14
C ASP A 214 -37.52 -8.05 4.20
N THR A 215 -36.58 -7.78 5.11
CA THR A 215 -35.38 -8.60 5.30
C THR A 215 -35.70 -10.07 5.62
N TYR A 216 -34.89 -10.98 5.05
CA TYR A 216 -34.86 -12.39 5.41
C TYR A 216 -33.81 -12.68 6.48
N PHE A 217 -32.99 -11.70 6.86
CA PHE A 217 -32.02 -11.86 7.94
C PHE A 217 -32.68 -11.68 9.30
N ASP A 218 -32.43 -12.61 10.21
CA ASP A 218 -32.91 -12.49 11.57
C ASP A 218 -32.18 -11.35 12.29
N TYR A 219 -32.96 -10.39 12.80
CA TYR A 219 -32.46 -9.29 13.61
C TYR A 219 -31.66 -9.79 14.81
N GLY A 220 -30.50 -9.17 15.04
CA GLY A 220 -29.68 -9.39 16.22
C GLY A 220 -28.80 -8.17 16.49
N PRO A 221 -28.68 -7.71 17.76
CA PRO A 221 -27.97 -6.48 18.09
C PRO A 221 -26.46 -6.50 17.80
N ASP A 222 -25.87 -7.69 17.61
CA ASP A 222 -24.43 -7.87 17.32
C ASP A 222 -24.16 -8.33 15.87
N LYS A 223 -25.14 -8.24 14.96
CA LYS A 223 -25.04 -8.71 13.56
C LYS A 223 -24.79 -7.55 12.59
N GLY A 224 -23.68 -6.84 12.79
CA GLY A 224 -23.22 -5.83 11.84
C GLY A 224 -22.29 -6.37 10.77
N PHE A 225 -22.14 -5.62 9.68
CA PHE A 225 -21.29 -5.95 8.54
C PHE A 225 -19.97 -5.17 8.57
N MET A 226 -18.86 -5.79 8.16
CA MET A 226 -17.51 -5.17 8.13
C MET A 226 -17.07 -4.47 9.44
N GLY A 227 -17.48 -4.98 10.59
CA GLY A 227 -17.13 -4.42 11.90
C GLY A 227 -17.99 -3.23 12.34
N SER A 228 -19.14 -3.02 11.67
CA SER A 228 -20.24 -2.18 12.12
C SER A 228 -20.89 -2.71 13.40
N ASP A 229 -21.43 -1.80 14.21
CA ASP A 229 -22.25 -2.12 15.40
C ASP A 229 -23.77 -2.11 15.07
N GLY A 230 -24.14 -1.77 13.84
CA GLY A 230 -25.53 -1.69 13.38
C GLY A 230 -26.01 -2.94 12.65
N PHE A 231 -27.31 -3.22 12.69
CA PHE A 231 -27.89 -4.37 11.99
C PHE A 231 -27.86 -4.19 10.47
N ASP A 232 -27.28 -5.16 9.77
CA ASP A 232 -27.26 -5.22 8.31
C ASP A 232 -28.53 -5.88 7.76
N TRP A 233 -29.45 -5.03 7.31
CA TRP A 233 -30.81 -5.44 6.94
C TRP A 233 -31.03 -5.53 5.43
N PHE A 234 -30.25 -4.78 4.64
CA PHE A 234 -30.40 -4.66 3.19
C PHE A 234 -29.29 -5.40 2.44
N HIS A 235 -28.06 -5.37 2.92
CA HIS A 235 -26.89 -5.99 2.28
C HIS A 235 -26.83 -5.79 0.75
N ILE A 236 -26.33 -4.63 0.32
CA ILE A 236 -26.17 -4.31 -1.11
C ILE A 236 -24.98 -5.06 -1.71
N ASP A 237 -25.23 -5.84 -2.77
CA ASP A 237 -24.19 -6.68 -3.40
C ASP A 237 -23.63 -6.09 -4.69
N SER A 238 -24.44 -5.31 -5.39
CA SER A 238 -24.07 -4.74 -6.68
C SER A 238 -24.97 -3.60 -7.07
N VAL A 239 -24.37 -2.60 -7.72
CA VAL A 239 -25.07 -1.45 -8.30
C VAL A 239 -24.60 -1.27 -9.73
N TYR A 240 -25.54 -1.09 -10.67
CA TYR A 240 -25.23 -0.88 -12.08
C TYR A 240 -26.06 0.25 -12.63
N LYS A 241 -25.43 1.28 -13.22
CA LYS A 241 -26.16 2.36 -13.91
C LYS A 241 -26.62 1.89 -15.28
N ALA A 242 -27.93 1.92 -15.52
CA ALA A 242 -28.53 1.65 -16.82
C ALA A 242 -27.96 2.58 -17.90
N ARG A 243 -27.77 2.07 -19.12
CA ARG A 243 -27.16 2.82 -20.24
C ARG A 243 -28.21 3.49 -21.12
N SER A 244 -29.38 2.87 -21.23
CA SER A 244 -30.46 3.29 -22.15
C SER A 244 -31.54 4.13 -21.47
N ARG A 245 -31.60 4.10 -20.14
CA ARG A 245 -32.52 4.87 -19.30
C ARG A 245 -31.74 6.01 -18.66
N GLU A 246 -32.38 7.15 -18.49
CA GLU A 246 -31.81 8.46 -18.13
C GLU A 246 -31.22 8.52 -16.70
N GLY A 247 -30.37 7.55 -16.33
CA GLY A 247 -29.70 7.49 -15.04
C GLY A 247 -30.27 6.49 -14.03
N ASP A 248 -31.16 5.58 -14.42
CA ASP A 248 -31.68 4.54 -13.52
C ASP A 248 -30.57 3.59 -13.01
N TYR A 249 -30.76 3.01 -11.82
CA TYR A 249 -29.79 2.11 -11.17
C TYR A 249 -30.39 0.73 -10.91
N LEU A 250 -29.73 -0.32 -11.37
CA LEU A 250 -30.06 -1.70 -11.03
C LEU A 250 -29.32 -2.10 -9.75
N ILE A 251 -30.06 -2.49 -8.72
CA ILE A 251 -29.51 -2.84 -7.41
C ILE A 251 -29.86 -4.29 -7.07
N SER A 252 -28.89 -5.01 -6.50
CA SER A 252 -29.09 -6.33 -5.89
C SER A 252 -28.94 -6.22 -4.38
N SER A 253 -29.89 -6.83 -3.66
CA SER A 253 -29.88 -6.96 -2.21
C SER A 253 -29.89 -8.43 -1.81
N GLN A 254 -28.86 -8.86 -1.07
CA GLN A 254 -28.70 -10.22 -0.55
C GLN A 254 -29.75 -10.51 0.51
N ALA A 255 -29.91 -9.56 1.44
CA ALA A 255 -30.75 -9.74 2.62
C ALA A 255 -32.24 -9.72 2.28
N LEU A 256 -32.64 -9.02 1.21
CA LEU A 256 -34.01 -9.04 0.68
C LEU A 256 -34.23 -10.12 -0.38
N SER A 257 -33.18 -10.80 -0.85
CA SER A 257 -33.24 -11.71 -2.01
C SER A 257 -33.94 -11.08 -3.21
N MET A 258 -33.54 -9.84 -3.52
CA MET A 258 -34.25 -8.93 -4.41
C MET A 258 -33.32 -8.25 -5.40
N ILE A 259 -33.76 -8.16 -6.66
CA ILE A 259 -33.18 -7.27 -7.67
C ILE A 259 -34.22 -6.20 -8.03
N SER A 260 -33.84 -4.93 -7.99
CA SER A 260 -34.74 -3.80 -8.27
C SER A 260 -34.08 -2.80 -9.21
N LEU A 261 -34.88 -2.22 -10.11
CA LEU A 261 -34.48 -1.02 -10.84
C LEU A 261 -34.98 0.20 -10.08
N ILE A 262 -34.08 1.11 -9.79
CA ILE A 262 -34.31 2.34 -9.06
C ILE A 262 -34.33 3.50 -10.04
N ASP A 263 -35.32 4.38 -9.87
CA ASP A 263 -35.42 5.62 -10.64
C ASP A 263 -34.23 6.54 -10.31
N GLY A 264 -33.54 7.01 -11.36
CA GLY A 264 -32.35 7.85 -11.20
C GLY A 264 -32.59 9.23 -10.61
N GLU A 265 -33.82 9.76 -10.68
CA GLU A 265 -34.19 11.09 -10.19
C GLU A 265 -34.83 11.03 -8.80
N THR A 266 -35.78 10.13 -8.58
CA THR A 266 -36.52 10.05 -7.31
C THR A 266 -35.90 9.10 -6.30
N GLY A 267 -35.10 8.13 -6.76
CA GLY A 267 -34.56 7.06 -5.92
C GLY A 267 -35.57 5.95 -5.59
N ASP A 268 -36.78 6.00 -6.12
CA ASP A 268 -37.81 5.01 -5.83
C ASP A 268 -37.70 3.76 -6.73
N PRO A 269 -38.10 2.57 -6.24
CA PRO A 269 -38.10 1.36 -7.05
C PRO A 269 -39.16 1.44 -8.16
N LYS A 270 -38.71 1.35 -9.41
CA LYS A 270 -39.57 1.23 -10.61
C LYS A 270 -40.20 -0.14 -10.73
N TRP A 271 -39.45 -1.18 -10.39
CA TRP A 271 -39.92 -2.56 -10.34
C TRP A 271 -39.05 -3.38 -9.42
N VAL A 272 -39.63 -4.46 -8.89
CA VAL A 272 -38.97 -5.41 -7.99
C VAL A 272 -39.09 -6.83 -8.54
N LEU A 273 -37.97 -7.53 -8.65
CA LEU A 273 -37.85 -8.93 -9.03
C LEU A 273 -37.36 -9.75 -7.84
N GLY A 274 -38.06 -10.84 -7.53
CA GLY A 274 -37.73 -11.70 -6.38
C GLY A 274 -38.20 -11.14 -5.03
N GLY A 275 -37.79 -11.80 -3.96
CA GLY A 275 -38.12 -11.44 -2.58
C GLY A 275 -39.63 -11.45 -2.25
N LYS A 276 -40.01 -10.76 -1.17
CA LYS A 276 -41.40 -10.70 -0.68
C LYS A 276 -42.34 -9.89 -1.58
N HIS A 277 -41.79 -8.99 -2.41
CA HIS A 277 -42.56 -8.02 -3.21
C HIS A 277 -42.34 -8.17 -4.72
N ASN A 278 -42.10 -9.40 -5.19
CA ASN A 278 -41.91 -9.67 -6.62
C ASN A 278 -43.11 -9.19 -7.46
N GLN A 279 -42.84 -8.42 -8.52
CA GLN A 279 -43.85 -7.83 -9.40
C GLN A 279 -43.97 -8.55 -10.76
N PHE A 280 -43.03 -9.43 -11.08
CA PHE A 280 -43.01 -10.14 -12.37
C PHE A 280 -43.69 -11.50 -12.28
N LYS A 281 -44.58 -11.80 -13.23
CA LYS A 281 -45.10 -13.15 -13.39
C LYS A 281 -44.03 -14.06 -14.01
N ASP A 282 -43.63 -15.09 -13.27
CA ASP A 282 -42.67 -16.10 -13.73
C ASP A 282 -43.31 -17.04 -14.79
N LEU A 283 -42.68 -17.14 -15.96
CA LEU A 283 -43.07 -17.99 -17.09
C LEU A 283 -42.26 -19.30 -17.17
N SER A 284 -41.43 -19.58 -16.17
CA SER A 284 -40.49 -20.68 -16.05
C SER A 284 -40.77 -21.56 -14.84
N GLY A 285 -42.03 -21.59 -14.39
CA GLY A 285 -42.48 -22.46 -13.30
C GLY A 285 -41.90 -22.07 -11.92
N GLY A 286 -41.46 -20.83 -11.76
CA GLY A 286 -40.84 -20.32 -10.53
C GLY A 286 -39.32 -20.26 -10.57
N ASN A 287 -38.68 -20.91 -11.56
CA ASN A 287 -37.22 -20.98 -11.63
C ASN A 287 -36.52 -19.63 -11.95
N ALA A 288 -37.27 -18.61 -12.37
CA ALA A 288 -36.72 -17.28 -12.64
C ALA A 288 -36.85 -16.33 -11.43
N THR A 289 -37.74 -16.63 -10.48
CA THR A 289 -37.99 -15.80 -9.29
C THR A 289 -37.66 -16.48 -7.96
N ASN A 290 -37.30 -17.76 -7.95
CA ASN A 290 -36.98 -18.53 -6.74
C ASN A 290 -35.52 -18.40 -6.26
N PHE A 291 -34.76 -17.46 -6.82
CA PHE A 291 -33.39 -17.19 -6.40
C PHE A 291 -33.36 -16.59 -4.99
N ALA A 292 -32.24 -16.75 -4.30
CA ALA A 292 -32.03 -16.16 -2.98
C ALA A 292 -30.58 -15.71 -2.79
N HIS A 293 -30.40 -14.64 -2.02
CA HIS A 293 -29.09 -14.12 -1.62
C HIS A 293 -28.15 -13.82 -2.80
N GLN A 294 -28.70 -13.37 -3.92
CA GLN A 294 -28.04 -13.26 -5.22
C GLN A 294 -27.03 -12.09 -5.31
N HIS A 295 -25.96 -12.29 -6.08
CA HIS A 295 -24.89 -11.31 -6.27
C HIS A 295 -24.75 -10.86 -7.73
N ASN A 296 -24.11 -9.70 -7.92
CA ASN A 296 -23.62 -9.23 -9.21
C ASN A 296 -24.70 -9.13 -10.31
N ALA A 297 -25.82 -8.46 -10.01
CA ALA A 297 -26.86 -8.21 -11.00
C ALA A 297 -26.39 -7.21 -12.08
N ARG A 298 -26.47 -7.61 -13.36
CA ARG A 298 -26.02 -6.82 -14.51
C ARG A 298 -26.95 -6.96 -15.69
N PHE A 299 -27.08 -5.89 -16.48
CA PHE A 299 -27.70 -5.99 -17.79
C PHE A 299 -26.73 -6.62 -18.79
N VAL A 300 -27.19 -7.67 -19.48
CA VAL A 300 -26.39 -8.38 -20.51
C VAL A 300 -26.42 -7.64 -21.84
N GLN A 301 -27.52 -6.95 -22.14
CA GLN A 301 -27.78 -6.34 -23.44
C GLN A 301 -28.08 -4.85 -23.30
N ARG A 302 -27.84 -4.10 -24.38
CA ARG A 302 -28.11 -2.64 -24.44
C ARG A 302 -29.58 -2.28 -24.29
N ASN A 303 -30.49 -3.18 -24.66
CA ASN A 303 -31.93 -2.97 -24.51
C ASN A 303 -32.43 -3.26 -23.08
N GLU A 304 -31.53 -3.69 -22.19
CA GLU A 304 -31.83 -3.95 -20.77
C GLU A 304 -32.99 -4.93 -20.56
N SER A 305 -33.23 -5.82 -21.53
CA SER A 305 -34.26 -6.86 -21.45
C SER A 305 -33.79 -8.10 -20.71
N ARG A 306 -32.47 -8.26 -20.51
CA ARG A 306 -31.88 -9.40 -19.83
C ARG A 306 -30.99 -9.00 -18.69
N VAL A 307 -31.19 -9.66 -17.56
CA VAL A 307 -30.40 -9.47 -16.34
C VAL A 307 -29.67 -10.77 -16.03
N SER A 308 -28.36 -10.70 -15.87
CA SER A 308 -27.54 -11.79 -15.33
C SER A 308 -27.24 -11.55 -13.87
N PHE A 309 -27.21 -12.60 -13.06
CA PHE A 309 -26.82 -12.55 -11.66
C PHE A 309 -26.37 -13.94 -11.20
N PHE A 310 -25.61 -13.98 -10.11
CA PHE A 310 -25.22 -15.22 -9.44
C PHE A 310 -26.24 -15.53 -8.35
N ASP A 311 -26.97 -16.65 -8.47
CA ASP A 311 -27.95 -17.13 -7.50
C ASP A 311 -27.24 -18.01 -6.48
N ASN A 312 -27.00 -17.49 -5.28
CA ASN A 312 -26.36 -18.22 -4.20
C ASN A 312 -27.28 -19.29 -3.62
N HIS A 313 -28.59 -19.04 -3.63
CA HIS A 313 -29.69 -19.91 -3.19
C HIS A 313 -29.73 -20.23 -1.69
N ALA A 314 -28.57 -20.28 -1.02
CA ALA A 314 -28.43 -20.52 0.42
C ALA A 314 -27.23 -19.75 0.98
N LEU A 315 -27.17 -19.59 2.30
CA LEU A 315 -26.05 -18.95 3.01
C LEU A 315 -24.90 -19.92 3.35
N GLU A 316 -25.08 -21.22 3.06
CA GLU A 316 -24.07 -22.26 3.33
C GLU A 316 -23.13 -22.45 2.13
N THR A 317 -21.85 -22.67 2.44
CA THR A 317 -20.83 -23.01 1.42
C THR A 317 -20.39 -24.46 1.56
N GLY A 318 -20.20 -25.14 0.43
CA GLY A 318 -19.68 -26.51 0.37
C GLY A 318 -20.38 -27.39 -0.68
N PRO A 319 -20.36 -28.72 -0.51
CA PRO A 319 -20.98 -29.62 -1.48
C PRO A 319 -22.50 -29.44 -1.49
N CYS A 320 -23.09 -29.38 -2.67
CA CYS A 320 -24.54 -29.31 -2.82
C CYS A 320 -25.15 -30.71 -2.88
N ASN A 321 -25.85 -31.11 -1.81
CA ASN A 321 -26.52 -32.42 -1.72
C ASN A 321 -28.04 -32.37 -2.03
N HIS A 322 -28.58 -31.20 -2.37
CA HIS A 322 -30.02 -30.96 -2.60
C HIS A 322 -30.26 -30.20 -3.93
N GLY A 323 -31.52 -29.99 -4.34
CA GLY A 323 -31.88 -29.23 -5.55
C GLY A 323 -31.65 -27.70 -5.48
N ASN A 324 -30.89 -27.23 -4.49
CA ASN A 324 -30.74 -25.83 -4.08
C ASN A 324 -29.31 -25.34 -4.30
N CYS A 325 -28.65 -25.80 -5.36
CA CYS A 325 -27.26 -25.44 -5.64
C CYS A 325 -27.15 -24.02 -6.17
N SER A 326 -26.05 -23.35 -5.86
CA SER A 326 -25.77 -22.05 -6.47
C SER A 326 -25.59 -22.21 -7.98
N ARG A 327 -25.98 -21.17 -8.71
CA ARG A 327 -25.97 -21.16 -10.18
C ARG A 327 -25.78 -19.76 -10.72
N GLY A 328 -25.15 -19.66 -11.90
CA GLY A 328 -25.25 -18.45 -12.70
C GLY A 328 -26.61 -18.43 -13.40
N VAL A 329 -27.28 -17.27 -13.43
CA VAL A 329 -28.63 -17.13 -14.00
C VAL A 329 -28.68 -15.96 -14.97
N VAL A 330 -29.40 -16.14 -16.07
CA VAL A 330 -29.83 -15.05 -16.94
C VAL A 330 -31.35 -15.12 -17.09
N VAL A 331 -32.03 -14.04 -16.73
CA VAL A 331 -33.47 -13.90 -16.92
C VAL A 331 -33.78 -12.86 -17.99
N GLU A 332 -34.91 -13.02 -18.67
CA GLU A 332 -35.45 -12.06 -19.62
C GLU A 332 -36.74 -11.44 -19.06
N LEU A 333 -36.79 -10.11 -19.08
CA LEU A 333 -37.87 -9.28 -18.53
C LEU A 333 -38.70 -8.68 -19.68
N ASP A 334 -40.01 -8.83 -19.58
CA ASP A 334 -40.98 -8.08 -20.38
C ASP A 334 -41.64 -7.02 -19.48
N TYR A 335 -41.27 -5.76 -19.70
CA TYR A 335 -41.77 -4.62 -18.93
C TYR A 335 -43.24 -4.27 -19.24
N ALA A 336 -43.75 -4.64 -20.42
CA ALA A 336 -45.12 -4.34 -20.81
C ALA A 336 -46.09 -5.38 -20.23
N ALA A 337 -45.71 -6.66 -20.30
CA ALA A 337 -46.49 -7.75 -19.72
C ALA A 337 -46.21 -7.95 -18.21
N MET A 338 -45.16 -7.33 -17.66
CA MET A 338 -44.62 -7.61 -16.33
C MET A 338 -44.41 -9.11 -16.12
N THR A 339 -43.73 -9.75 -17.07
CA THR A 339 -43.38 -11.18 -17.00
C THR A 339 -41.88 -11.37 -17.01
N VAL A 340 -41.42 -12.43 -16.34
CA VAL A 340 -40.01 -12.84 -16.35
C VAL A 340 -39.91 -14.30 -16.78
N ARG A 341 -38.89 -14.62 -17.57
CA ARG A 341 -38.56 -16.01 -17.94
C ARG A 341 -37.09 -16.28 -17.70
N LEU A 342 -36.78 -17.49 -17.24
CA LEU A 342 -35.42 -18.01 -17.23
C LEU A 342 -34.96 -18.17 -18.68
N HIS A 343 -33.81 -17.55 -19.00
CA HIS A 343 -33.19 -17.66 -20.31
C HIS A 343 -32.08 -18.72 -20.27
N GLU A 344 -31.14 -18.58 -19.33
CA GLU A 344 -29.98 -19.46 -19.16
C GLU A 344 -29.72 -19.74 -17.69
N GLU A 345 -29.21 -20.94 -17.38
CA GLU A 345 -28.71 -21.30 -16.06
C GLU A 345 -27.42 -22.13 -16.16
N PHE A 346 -26.48 -21.86 -15.25
CA PHE A 346 -25.14 -22.44 -15.24
C PHE A 346 -24.85 -23.06 -13.88
N PHE A 347 -24.49 -24.34 -13.86
CA PHE A 347 -24.12 -25.04 -12.64
C PHE A 347 -22.64 -25.43 -12.66
N HIS A 348 -22.01 -25.40 -11.49
CA HIS A 348 -20.65 -25.89 -11.32
C HIS A 348 -20.63 -27.40 -11.63
N PRO A 349 -19.63 -27.93 -12.37
CA PRO A 349 -19.54 -29.35 -12.71
C PRO A 349 -19.65 -30.28 -11.49
N GLN A 350 -19.08 -29.86 -10.37
CA GLN A 350 -19.10 -30.59 -9.10
C GLN A 350 -20.30 -30.29 -8.18
N ARG A 351 -21.29 -29.49 -8.63
CA ARG A 351 -22.47 -29.08 -7.85
C ARG A 351 -22.10 -28.49 -6.47
N VAL A 352 -21.75 -27.22 -6.45
CA VAL A 352 -21.36 -26.52 -5.22
C VAL A 352 -22.45 -25.56 -4.74
N SER A 353 -22.43 -25.28 -3.45
CA SER A 353 -23.13 -24.17 -2.82
C SER A 353 -22.11 -23.11 -2.45
N SER A 354 -22.36 -21.85 -2.81
CA SER A 354 -21.59 -20.67 -2.40
C SER A 354 -22.49 -19.75 -1.59
N GLY A 355 -22.20 -19.62 -0.30
CA GLY A 355 -23.06 -18.90 0.64
C GLY A 355 -23.13 -17.38 0.43
N THR A 356 -22.09 -16.81 -0.17
CA THR A 356 -21.98 -15.38 -0.53
C THR A 356 -21.00 -15.25 -1.70
N GLU A 357 -20.88 -14.03 -2.21
CA GLU A 357 -20.02 -13.65 -3.33
C GLU A 357 -20.43 -14.33 -4.65
N GLY A 358 -19.63 -14.13 -5.69
CA GLY A 358 -19.85 -14.70 -7.02
C GLY A 358 -20.19 -13.66 -8.08
N SER A 359 -19.97 -14.05 -9.33
CA SER A 359 -20.22 -13.19 -10.49
C SER A 359 -20.69 -13.98 -11.70
N VAL A 360 -21.45 -13.30 -12.57
CA VAL A 360 -21.79 -13.79 -13.91
C VAL A 360 -21.47 -12.69 -14.92
N GLN A 361 -20.53 -12.96 -15.80
CA GLN A 361 -20.12 -12.04 -16.86
C GLN A 361 -20.45 -12.63 -18.23
N SER A 362 -21.24 -11.91 -19.03
CA SER A 362 -21.41 -12.21 -20.45
C SER A 362 -20.16 -11.82 -21.26
N LEU A 363 -19.73 -12.69 -22.16
CA LEU A 363 -18.54 -12.53 -23.00
C LEU A 363 -18.92 -12.20 -24.46
N LYS A 364 -17.94 -11.82 -25.29
CA LYS A 364 -18.18 -11.27 -26.63
C LYS A 364 -18.70 -12.33 -27.59
N ASN A 365 -18.21 -13.56 -27.47
CA ASN A 365 -18.66 -14.70 -28.27
C ASN A 365 -20.05 -15.25 -27.86
N GLY A 366 -20.66 -14.69 -26.80
CA GLY A 366 -21.93 -15.14 -26.24
C GLY A 366 -21.80 -16.12 -25.07
N ASN A 367 -20.59 -16.57 -24.73
CA ASN A 367 -20.35 -17.40 -23.54
C ASN A 367 -20.53 -16.59 -22.25
N PHE A 368 -20.53 -17.31 -21.13
CA PHE A 368 -20.63 -16.74 -19.80
C PHE A 368 -19.50 -17.23 -18.90
N LEU A 369 -18.79 -16.30 -18.27
CA LEU A 369 -17.87 -16.60 -17.19
C LEU A 369 -18.62 -16.52 -15.86
N VAL A 370 -18.51 -17.57 -15.04
CA VAL A 370 -19.11 -17.66 -13.72
C VAL A 370 -17.98 -17.75 -12.69
N GLY A 371 -17.89 -16.76 -11.80
CA GLY A 371 -17.04 -16.82 -10.60
C GLY A 371 -17.84 -17.40 -9.45
N TRP A 372 -17.30 -18.42 -8.77
CA TRP A 372 -18.05 -19.19 -7.75
C TRP A 372 -17.92 -18.66 -6.32
N GLY A 373 -17.52 -17.39 -6.15
CA GLY A 373 -17.55 -16.66 -4.90
C GLY A 373 -16.65 -17.27 -3.81
N MET A 374 -17.27 -17.67 -2.70
CA MET A 374 -16.56 -18.36 -1.62
C MET A 374 -15.91 -19.68 -2.05
N ASN A 375 -16.33 -20.26 -3.17
CA ASN A 375 -15.63 -21.40 -3.75
C ASN A 375 -14.44 -20.89 -4.60
N PRO A 376 -13.24 -21.46 -4.41
CA PRO A 376 -11.99 -21.02 -5.03
C PRO A 376 -11.88 -21.36 -6.53
N GLY A 377 -12.87 -21.00 -7.36
CA GLY A 377 -12.88 -21.38 -8.78
C GLY A 377 -13.78 -20.51 -9.66
N PHE A 378 -13.61 -20.68 -10.96
CA PHE A 378 -14.39 -20.03 -11.99
C PHE A 378 -14.55 -20.97 -13.20
N THR A 379 -15.66 -20.82 -13.92
CA THR A 379 -15.98 -21.64 -15.09
C THR A 379 -16.42 -20.76 -16.26
N GLU A 380 -16.13 -21.19 -17.48
CA GLU A 380 -16.71 -20.60 -18.68
C GLU A 380 -17.70 -21.58 -19.30
N HIS A 381 -18.88 -21.07 -19.66
CA HIS A 381 -19.99 -21.84 -20.20
C HIS A 381 -20.42 -21.32 -21.57
N LEU A 382 -20.76 -22.24 -22.47
CA LEU A 382 -21.58 -21.94 -23.64
C LEU A 382 -23.00 -21.55 -23.20
N PRO A 383 -23.77 -20.81 -24.03
CA PRO A 383 -25.17 -20.45 -23.72
C PRO A 383 -26.10 -21.62 -23.38
N ASN A 384 -25.75 -22.85 -23.79
CA ASN A 384 -26.53 -24.04 -23.49
C ASN A 384 -26.19 -24.68 -22.11
N GLY A 385 -25.30 -24.06 -21.34
CA GLY A 385 -24.85 -24.54 -20.03
C GLY A 385 -23.59 -25.42 -20.05
N THR A 386 -23.10 -25.83 -21.23
CA THR A 386 -21.92 -26.70 -21.36
C THR A 386 -20.66 -25.98 -20.89
N VAL A 387 -19.91 -26.61 -19.98
CA VAL A 387 -18.66 -26.07 -19.43
C VAL A 387 -17.55 -26.28 -20.44
N VAL A 388 -16.86 -25.20 -20.83
CA VAL A 388 -15.71 -25.20 -21.75
C VAL A 388 -14.40 -24.84 -21.05
N MET A 389 -14.50 -24.23 -19.86
CA MET A 389 -13.37 -23.96 -18.98
C MET A 389 -13.78 -24.20 -17.53
N ASP A 390 -12.98 -24.93 -16.76
CA ASP A 390 -13.20 -25.18 -15.32
C ASP A 390 -11.86 -25.13 -14.59
N VAL A 391 -11.70 -24.08 -13.78
CA VAL A 391 -10.44 -23.74 -13.11
C VAL A 391 -10.67 -23.54 -11.62
N GLN A 392 -9.81 -24.16 -10.82
CA GLN A 392 -9.78 -24.02 -9.36
C GLN A 392 -8.40 -23.54 -8.91
N ARG A 393 -8.36 -22.60 -7.97
CA ARG A 393 -7.13 -22.08 -7.34
C ARG A 393 -6.90 -22.58 -5.91
N GLY A 394 -7.82 -23.37 -5.39
CA GLY A 394 -7.76 -23.90 -4.03
C GLY A 394 -8.77 -25.04 -3.84
N ALA A 395 -8.65 -25.76 -2.74
CA ALA A 395 -9.53 -26.89 -2.47
C ALA A 395 -10.98 -26.42 -2.22
N LEU A 396 -11.94 -27.02 -2.93
CA LEU A 396 -13.36 -26.82 -2.66
C LEU A 396 -13.70 -27.28 -1.24
N PRO A 397 -14.55 -26.54 -0.50
CA PRO A 397 -15.02 -26.98 0.80
C PRO A 397 -15.79 -28.29 0.65
N ASN A 398 -15.34 -29.32 1.38
CA ASN A 398 -15.91 -30.67 1.32
C ASN A 398 -16.87 -30.97 2.49
N VAL A 399 -17.04 -30.02 3.41
CA VAL A 399 -17.96 -30.08 4.54
C VAL A 399 -18.86 -28.86 4.50
N ALA A 400 -20.18 -29.07 4.47
CA ALA A 400 -21.16 -27.99 4.51
C ALA A 400 -21.04 -27.18 5.81
N GLY A 401 -21.17 -25.86 5.72
CA GLY A 401 -21.18 -24.95 6.87
C GLY A 401 -19.80 -24.61 7.45
N VAL A 402 -18.71 -25.22 6.95
CA VAL A 402 -17.35 -24.79 7.28
C VAL A 402 -16.98 -23.61 6.39
N ARG A 403 -16.80 -22.42 6.96
CA ARG A 403 -16.36 -21.26 6.18
C ARG A 403 -14.95 -21.51 5.61
N PRO A 404 -14.77 -21.53 4.27
CA PRO A 404 -13.44 -21.50 3.68
C PRO A 404 -12.64 -20.29 4.18
N ASN A 405 -11.33 -20.45 4.22
CA ASN A 405 -10.44 -19.33 4.48
C ASN A 405 -10.63 -18.30 3.36
N MET A 406 -10.85 -17.02 3.73
CA MET A 406 -11.09 -15.92 2.79
C MET A 406 -10.01 -15.83 1.70
N GLY A 407 -8.76 -16.18 2.01
CA GLY A 407 -7.67 -16.20 1.04
C GLY A 407 -7.84 -17.19 -0.13
N MET A 408 -8.76 -18.17 -0.03
CA MET A 408 -9.01 -19.13 -1.11
C MET A 408 -10.06 -18.61 -2.09
N THR A 409 -10.95 -17.74 -1.62
CA THR A 409 -12.14 -17.33 -2.37
C THR A 409 -11.78 -16.66 -3.69
N VAL A 410 -12.71 -16.75 -4.63
CA VAL A 410 -12.72 -15.95 -5.85
C VAL A 410 -13.95 -15.05 -5.73
N TYR A 411 -13.78 -13.92 -5.03
CA TYR A 411 -14.86 -12.95 -4.81
C TYR A 411 -15.66 -12.68 -6.09
N ARG A 412 -14.91 -12.31 -7.14
CA ARG A 412 -15.37 -12.25 -8.54
C ARG A 412 -14.23 -12.65 -9.46
N ALA A 413 -14.59 -13.14 -10.64
CA ALA A 413 -13.67 -13.36 -11.75
C ALA A 413 -14.14 -12.57 -12.97
N TRP A 414 -13.19 -12.01 -13.70
CA TRP A 414 -13.45 -11.23 -14.92
C TRP A 414 -12.53 -11.65 -16.05
N LYS A 415 -13.06 -11.84 -17.25
CA LYS A 415 -12.29 -12.11 -18.46
C LYS A 415 -12.41 -10.93 -19.42
N MET A 416 -11.29 -10.26 -19.69
CA MET A 416 -11.22 -8.93 -20.30
C MET A 416 -9.91 -8.70 -21.08
N ASP A 417 -9.90 -7.69 -21.94
CA ASP A 417 -8.70 -7.25 -22.65
C ASP A 417 -7.92 -6.21 -21.85
N TRP A 418 -6.59 -6.28 -21.93
CA TRP A 418 -5.69 -5.38 -21.20
C TRP A 418 -4.39 -5.15 -21.96
N VAL A 419 -3.89 -3.93 -21.90
CA VAL A 419 -2.56 -3.57 -22.43
C VAL A 419 -1.75 -2.96 -21.30
N GLY A 420 -0.84 -3.76 -20.76
CA GLY A 420 0.04 -3.40 -19.66
C GLY A 420 1.43 -2.99 -20.14
N ARG A 421 1.89 -1.81 -19.73
CA ARG A 421 3.21 -1.23 -20.06
C ARG A 421 3.87 -0.66 -18.80
N PRO A 422 4.40 -1.54 -17.93
CA PRO A 422 4.93 -1.13 -16.63
C PRO A 422 6.13 -0.16 -16.78
N PRO A 423 6.33 0.76 -15.81
CA PRO A 423 7.45 1.69 -15.80
C PRO A 423 8.74 1.03 -15.29
N TRP A 424 8.65 -0.15 -14.67
CA TRP A 424 9.79 -0.98 -14.28
C TRP A 424 10.17 -1.94 -15.41
N GLY A 425 11.45 -2.32 -15.44
CA GLY A 425 12.01 -3.22 -16.45
C GLY A 425 11.81 -4.71 -16.12
N PRO A 426 12.20 -5.60 -17.06
CA PRO A 426 12.18 -7.04 -16.85
C PRO A 426 13.26 -7.52 -15.89
N GLU A 427 13.02 -8.67 -15.26
CA GLU A 427 13.91 -9.31 -14.29
C GLU A 427 14.58 -10.56 -14.90
N ILE A 428 15.75 -10.91 -14.36
CA ILE A 428 16.59 -12.01 -14.86
C ILE A 428 17.28 -12.75 -13.71
N ALA A 429 17.31 -14.07 -13.78
CA ALA A 429 18.09 -14.93 -12.90
C ALA A 429 18.87 -15.98 -13.69
N SER A 430 19.94 -16.52 -13.11
CA SER A 430 20.74 -17.60 -13.68
C SER A 430 20.81 -18.77 -12.70
N VAL A 431 20.71 -19.99 -13.22
CA VAL A 431 20.88 -21.23 -12.46
C VAL A 431 21.80 -22.16 -13.23
N SER A 432 22.88 -22.61 -12.60
CA SER A 432 23.78 -23.61 -13.18
C SER A 432 23.36 -25.03 -12.79
N GLN A 433 23.32 -25.94 -13.76
CA GLN A 433 23.08 -27.37 -13.47
C GLN A 433 24.40 -28.06 -13.18
N VAL A 434 24.81 -28.10 -11.91
CA VAL A 434 25.96 -28.92 -11.49
C VAL A 434 25.45 -30.34 -11.24
N SER A 435 25.57 -31.23 -12.23
CA SER A 435 25.30 -32.65 -12.01
C SER A 435 26.54 -33.34 -11.42
N GLN A 436 26.37 -34.15 -10.36
CA GLN A 436 27.46 -34.89 -9.72
C GLN A 436 28.18 -35.90 -10.64
N PHE A 437 27.63 -36.15 -11.85
CA PHE A 437 28.07 -37.22 -12.75
C PHE A 437 28.28 -36.77 -14.20
N ASN A 438 28.08 -35.49 -14.53
CA ASN A 438 28.33 -34.96 -15.88
C ASN A 438 28.70 -33.47 -15.82
N VAL A 439 29.90 -33.16 -16.31
CA VAL A 439 30.55 -31.84 -16.31
C VAL A 439 30.17 -31.08 -17.58
N SER A 440 28.88 -30.95 -17.90
CA SER A 440 28.43 -30.00 -18.92
C SER A 440 28.09 -28.69 -18.23
N ALA A 441 28.78 -27.61 -18.57
CA ALA A 441 28.58 -26.25 -18.06
C ALA A 441 27.28 -25.63 -18.61
N ASN A 442 26.14 -26.29 -18.45
CA ASN A 442 24.86 -25.74 -18.88
C ASN A 442 24.36 -24.76 -17.82
N ALA A 443 24.07 -23.53 -18.25
CA ALA A 443 23.40 -22.53 -17.45
C ALA A 443 22.01 -22.28 -18.01
N THR A 444 21.00 -22.18 -17.16
CA THR A 444 19.65 -21.75 -17.56
C THR A 444 19.41 -20.35 -17.03
N ILE A 445 19.05 -19.46 -17.93
CA ILE A 445 18.63 -18.09 -17.62
C ILE A 445 17.11 -18.06 -17.56
N TYR A 446 16.57 -17.45 -16.53
CA TYR A 446 15.14 -17.23 -16.37
C TYR A 446 14.87 -15.74 -16.53
N VAL A 447 13.87 -15.39 -17.34
CA VAL A 447 13.47 -14.01 -17.59
C VAL A 447 11.97 -13.86 -17.43
N SER A 448 11.55 -12.77 -16.80
CA SER A 448 10.14 -12.43 -16.63
C SER A 448 9.93 -10.91 -16.65
N TRP A 449 8.69 -10.47 -16.88
CA TRP A 449 8.34 -9.05 -16.80
C TRP A 449 6.93 -8.87 -16.22
N ASN A 450 6.86 -8.57 -14.93
CA ASN A 450 5.61 -8.31 -14.23
C ASN A 450 4.84 -7.14 -14.87
N GLY A 451 3.67 -7.41 -15.45
CA GLY A 451 2.77 -6.40 -16.01
C GLY A 451 2.91 -6.10 -17.49
N ASN A 452 3.97 -6.54 -18.18
CA ASN A 452 4.10 -6.25 -19.61
C ASN A 452 3.36 -7.30 -20.47
N THR A 453 2.32 -6.87 -21.19
CA THR A 453 1.45 -7.74 -22.01
C THR A 453 1.90 -7.86 -23.46
N GLU A 454 2.83 -7.03 -23.92
CA GLU A 454 3.19 -6.91 -25.34
C GLU A 454 4.45 -7.70 -25.74
N ILE A 455 5.05 -8.45 -24.81
CA ILE A 455 6.25 -9.24 -25.06
C ILE A 455 5.90 -10.52 -25.84
N ASP A 456 6.59 -10.71 -26.96
CA ASP A 456 6.48 -11.90 -27.82
C ASP A 456 7.73 -12.79 -27.75
N ALA A 457 8.92 -12.18 -27.63
CA ALA A 457 10.18 -12.91 -27.62
C ALA A 457 11.25 -12.26 -26.74
N TRP A 458 12.26 -13.06 -26.40
CA TRP A 458 13.44 -12.66 -25.64
C TRP A 458 14.71 -12.94 -26.45
N GLU A 459 15.65 -12.00 -26.42
CA GLU A 459 17.01 -12.18 -26.94
C GLU A 459 18.03 -12.05 -25.82
N VAL A 460 18.90 -13.05 -25.68
CA VAL A 460 19.93 -13.11 -24.64
C VAL A 460 21.30 -12.77 -25.25
N TYR A 461 21.98 -11.84 -24.60
CA TYR A 461 23.33 -11.39 -24.92
C TYR A 461 24.24 -11.71 -23.74
N ALA A 462 25.42 -12.25 -24.00
CA ALA A 462 26.40 -12.54 -22.96
C ALA A 462 27.79 -11.97 -23.28
N SER A 463 28.53 -11.63 -22.24
CA SER A 463 29.90 -11.08 -22.29
C SER A 463 30.65 -11.43 -21.01
N ASP A 464 31.98 -11.43 -21.07
CA ASP A 464 32.82 -11.55 -19.86
C ASP A 464 32.97 -10.22 -19.11
N ASP A 465 32.58 -9.11 -19.75
CA ASP A 465 32.54 -7.77 -19.15
C ASP A 465 31.09 -7.36 -18.88
N PRO A 466 30.69 -7.11 -17.61
CA PRO A 466 29.32 -6.74 -17.26
C PRO A 466 28.94 -5.33 -17.75
N MET A 467 29.91 -4.44 -17.97
CA MET A 467 29.67 -3.06 -18.41
C MET A 467 29.56 -2.94 -19.93
N ASN A 468 30.10 -3.92 -20.65
CA ASN A 468 30.14 -3.95 -22.10
C ASN A 468 29.17 -5.02 -22.65
N ILE A 469 27.97 -5.15 -22.09
CA ILE A 469 26.88 -5.92 -22.73
C ILE A 469 25.98 -4.92 -23.43
N THR A 470 26.37 -4.56 -24.65
CA THR A 470 25.56 -3.74 -25.59
C THR A 470 24.93 -4.65 -26.66
N VAL A 471 23.89 -4.16 -27.36
CA VAL A 471 23.18 -4.90 -28.44
C VAL A 471 24.12 -5.37 -29.56
N SER A 472 25.33 -4.81 -29.65
CA SER A 472 26.39 -5.21 -30.59
C SER A 472 27.22 -6.43 -30.16
N HIS A 473 27.03 -6.99 -28.96
CA HIS A 473 27.70 -8.21 -28.52
C HIS A 473 27.04 -9.46 -29.09
N ARG A 474 27.73 -10.60 -29.02
CA ARG A 474 27.26 -11.88 -29.59
C ARG A 474 25.90 -12.24 -28.99
N ARG A 475 24.83 -12.11 -29.79
CA ARG A 475 23.53 -12.71 -29.48
C ARG A 475 23.75 -14.21 -29.28
N VAL A 476 23.51 -14.69 -28.07
CA VAL A 476 23.81 -16.07 -27.69
C VAL A 476 22.60 -16.95 -27.99
N ARG A 477 21.39 -16.43 -27.75
CA ARG A 477 20.15 -17.17 -27.96
C ARG A 477 18.96 -16.25 -28.14
N ASN A 478 17.94 -16.72 -28.86
CA ASN A 478 16.61 -16.17 -28.87
C ASN A 478 15.61 -17.23 -28.39
N SER A 479 14.51 -16.78 -27.78
CA SER A 479 13.42 -17.66 -27.35
C SER A 479 12.10 -16.92 -27.50
N THR A 480 11.06 -17.58 -27.99
CA THR A 480 9.69 -17.09 -27.85
C THR A 480 9.34 -17.03 -26.37
N ARG A 481 8.48 -16.09 -25.97
CA ARG A 481 7.94 -16.04 -24.61
C ARG A 481 7.11 -17.30 -24.37
N ILE A 482 7.34 -17.94 -23.23
CA ILE A 482 6.56 -19.07 -22.73
C ILE A 482 6.18 -18.73 -21.30
N GLY A 483 4.87 -18.79 -20.99
CA GLY A 483 4.35 -18.47 -19.66
C GLY A 483 4.68 -17.06 -19.16
N PHE A 484 4.85 -16.97 -17.84
CA PHE A 484 5.33 -15.77 -17.16
C PHE A 484 6.86 -15.70 -17.13
N GLU A 485 7.50 -16.81 -16.78
CA GLU A 485 8.95 -16.95 -16.67
C GLU A 485 9.45 -17.86 -17.79
N THR A 486 10.23 -17.28 -18.71
CA THR A 486 10.77 -18.03 -19.84
C THR A 486 12.15 -18.61 -19.50
N PRO A 487 12.31 -19.95 -19.43
CA PRO A 487 13.62 -20.58 -19.25
C PRO A 487 14.39 -20.63 -20.58
N ILE A 488 15.59 -20.09 -20.58
CA ILE A 488 16.50 -20.04 -21.73
C ILE A 488 17.80 -20.73 -21.34
N THR A 489 17.94 -21.99 -21.74
CA THR A 489 19.19 -22.74 -21.52
C THR A 489 20.30 -22.20 -22.42
N LEU A 490 21.52 -22.15 -21.93
CA LEU A 490 22.72 -21.87 -22.69
C LEU A 490 23.55 -23.15 -22.73
N TYR A 491 23.98 -23.56 -23.94
CA TYR A 491 24.76 -24.77 -24.16
C TYR A 491 26.17 -24.38 -24.63
N GLY A 492 27.21 -24.99 -24.04
CA GLY A 492 28.59 -24.85 -24.51
C GLY A 492 29.62 -24.80 -23.38
N GLU A 493 30.89 -24.98 -23.73
CA GLU A 493 32.03 -24.90 -22.78
C GLU A 493 32.47 -23.44 -22.51
N ASP A 494 32.20 -22.53 -23.44
CA ASP A 494 32.56 -21.09 -23.35
C ASP A 494 31.31 -20.21 -23.17
N ILE A 495 30.57 -20.40 -22.07
CA ILE A 495 29.49 -19.47 -21.69
C ILE A 495 30.14 -18.25 -21.03
N PRO A 496 29.99 -17.03 -21.60
CA PRO A 496 30.56 -15.83 -21.00
C PRO A 496 29.98 -15.58 -19.60
N ARG A 497 30.78 -14.95 -18.72
CA ARG A 497 30.44 -14.81 -17.30
C ARG A 497 29.14 -14.05 -17.04
N TYR A 498 28.75 -13.09 -17.87
CA TYR A 498 27.58 -12.25 -17.62
C TYR A 498 26.58 -12.30 -18.76
N ALA A 499 25.28 -12.24 -18.45
CA ALA A 499 24.22 -12.16 -19.46
C ALA A 499 23.20 -11.05 -19.18
N LYS A 500 22.58 -10.56 -20.24
CA LYS A 500 21.40 -9.68 -20.24
C LYS A 500 20.38 -10.20 -21.23
N ALA A 501 19.11 -9.93 -20.98
CA ALA A 501 18.03 -10.20 -21.93
C ALA A 501 17.36 -8.92 -22.40
N ILE A 502 16.92 -8.95 -23.65
CA ILE A 502 16.11 -7.91 -24.30
C ILE A 502 14.74 -8.51 -24.58
N ALA A 503 13.71 -7.78 -24.19
CA ALA A 503 12.32 -8.12 -24.50
C ALA A 503 11.92 -7.47 -25.84
N LEU A 504 11.34 -8.27 -26.71
CA LEU A 504 10.86 -7.86 -28.04
C LEU A 504 9.34 -8.02 -28.11
N ASP A 505 8.70 -7.10 -28.84
CA ASP A 505 7.30 -7.27 -29.22
C ASP A 505 7.14 -8.15 -30.47
N ARG A 506 5.89 -8.37 -30.87
CA ARG A 506 5.52 -9.16 -32.06
C ARG A 506 6.09 -8.65 -33.40
N TYR A 507 6.57 -7.40 -33.42
CA TYR A 507 7.18 -6.77 -34.60
C TYR A 507 8.71 -6.80 -34.53
N GLY A 508 9.29 -7.31 -33.43
CA GLY A 508 10.72 -7.30 -33.19
C GLY A 508 11.25 -5.96 -32.66
N GLU A 509 10.38 -5.06 -32.20
CA GLU A 509 10.81 -3.82 -31.56
C GLU A 509 11.19 -4.05 -30.10
N VAL A 510 12.27 -3.40 -29.67
CA VAL A 510 12.78 -3.51 -28.30
C VAL A 510 11.87 -2.78 -27.33
N GLN A 511 11.29 -3.52 -26.39
CA GLN A 511 10.43 -2.98 -25.33
C GLN A 511 11.22 -2.61 -24.07
N GLY A 512 12.25 -3.39 -23.73
CA GLY A 512 13.07 -3.16 -22.53
C GLY A 512 14.22 -4.15 -22.40
N LEU A 513 15.11 -3.88 -21.44
CA LEU A 513 16.30 -4.67 -21.16
C LEU A 513 16.40 -5.00 -19.67
N THR A 514 16.92 -6.18 -19.34
CA THR A 514 17.17 -6.61 -17.96
C THR A 514 18.47 -6.00 -17.42
N ALA A 515 18.67 -6.09 -16.10
CA ALA A 515 20.00 -5.97 -15.51
C ALA A 515 20.93 -7.11 -16.00
N SER A 516 22.25 -6.98 -15.75
CA SER A 516 23.19 -8.09 -15.98
C SER A 516 23.13 -9.09 -14.84
N VAL A 517 23.15 -10.38 -15.18
CA VAL A 517 23.27 -11.50 -14.23
C VAL A 517 24.63 -12.19 -14.39
N ASP A 518 25.26 -12.59 -13.28
CA ASP A 518 26.46 -13.45 -13.28
C ASP A 518 26.04 -14.90 -13.53
N ILE A 519 26.74 -15.60 -14.42
CA ILE A 519 26.55 -17.00 -14.74
C ILE A 519 27.65 -17.76 -13.98
N PRO A 520 27.29 -18.59 -12.98
CA PRO A 520 28.29 -19.28 -12.16
C PRO A 520 29.23 -20.15 -13.02
N SER A 521 30.52 -19.79 -13.09
CA SER A 521 31.55 -20.62 -13.72
C SER A 521 32.13 -21.63 -12.72
N GLN A 522 32.59 -22.79 -13.20
CA GLN A 522 33.10 -23.89 -12.36
C GLN A 522 34.37 -23.58 -11.53
N ALA A 523 34.92 -22.36 -11.58
CA ALA A 523 36.27 -22.07 -11.12
C ALA A 523 36.42 -21.62 -9.65
N GLU A 524 35.35 -21.41 -8.87
CA GLU A 524 35.47 -20.83 -7.51
C GLU A 524 35.44 -21.83 -6.35
N ASN A 525 35.60 -23.14 -6.59
CA ASN A 525 35.75 -24.15 -5.53
C ASN A 525 37.16 -24.75 -5.48
N THR A 526 38.16 -23.95 -5.10
CA THR A 526 39.41 -24.47 -4.53
C THR A 526 39.89 -23.59 -3.37
N PRO A 527 39.95 -24.10 -2.12
CA PRO A 527 40.49 -23.34 -1.01
C PRO A 527 42.02 -23.47 -0.99
N SER A 528 42.75 -22.47 -1.48
CA SER A 528 44.20 -22.41 -1.31
C SER A 528 44.56 -21.62 -0.05
N GLY A 529 44.91 -22.34 1.01
CA GLY A 529 45.74 -21.80 2.09
C GLY A 529 47.21 -21.73 1.67
N GLY A 530 47.96 -20.74 2.17
CA GLY A 530 49.42 -20.74 2.10
C GLY A 530 50.11 -19.38 2.06
N HIS A 531 50.69 -19.00 3.20
CA HIS A 531 51.87 -18.15 3.45
C HIS A 531 52.29 -17.01 2.49
N LYS A 532 52.48 -15.82 3.06
CA LYS A 532 53.43 -14.80 2.57
C LYS A 532 54.54 -14.59 3.60
N THR A 533 55.77 -14.83 3.18
CA THR A 533 57.03 -14.37 3.81
C THR A 533 57.58 -13.18 3.05
N GLU A 534 58.19 -12.26 3.79
CA GLU A 534 58.82 -11.02 3.32
C GLU A 534 60.08 -11.25 2.47
N GLY A 535 60.36 -10.30 1.56
CA GLY A 535 61.60 -10.16 0.81
C GLY A 535 61.67 -8.78 0.14
N THR A 536 62.81 -8.11 0.30
CA THR A 536 63.08 -6.67 0.21
C THR A 536 63.54 -6.18 -1.19
N SER A 537 63.02 -5.01 -1.63
CA SER A 537 63.57 -3.84 -2.39
C SER A 537 64.65 -4.00 -3.49
N PRO A 538 64.68 -3.20 -4.60
CA PRO A 538 64.77 -1.73 -4.56
C PRO A 538 64.04 -0.91 -5.66
N LYS A 539 64.06 0.41 -5.42
CA LYS A 539 63.38 1.53 -6.10
C LYS A 539 63.70 1.69 -7.59
N ASP A 540 62.68 2.07 -8.36
CA ASP A 540 62.82 2.99 -9.49
C ASP A 540 61.63 3.97 -9.50
N GLU A 541 61.93 5.25 -9.65
CA GLU A 541 61.00 6.38 -9.68
C GLU A 541 60.43 6.52 -11.10
N GLY A 542 59.10 6.71 -11.22
CA GLY A 542 58.51 7.12 -12.50
C GLY A 542 57.03 6.74 -12.68
N SER A 543 56.15 7.73 -12.46
CA SER A 543 54.73 7.76 -12.85
C SER A 543 53.80 6.68 -12.25
N THR A 544 53.30 6.94 -11.05
CA THR A 544 52.01 6.39 -10.62
C THR A 544 50.88 7.15 -11.31
N PRO A 545 49.89 6.47 -11.92
CA PRO A 545 48.64 7.13 -12.27
C PRO A 545 47.95 7.52 -10.97
N THR A 546 47.60 8.80 -10.84
CA THR A 546 46.78 9.32 -9.75
C THR A 546 45.49 8.48 -9.70
N LYS A 547 45.38 7.65 -8.67
CA LYS A 547 44.13 6.97 -8.34
C LYS A 547 43.10 8.07 -8.11
N GLU A 548 42.11 8.17 -8.97
CA GLU A 548 41.00 9.09 -8.72
C GLU A 548 40.40 8.72 -7.36
N PRO A 549 40.24 9.69 -6.45
CA PRO A 549 39.56 9.45 -5.20
C PRO A 549 38.14 8.94 -5.51
N GLY A 550 37.73 7.87 -4.81
CA GLY A 550 36.42 7.27 -5.02
C GLY A 550 35.29 8.29 -4.84
N PRO A 551 34.06 8.00 -5.31
CA PRO A 551 32.93 8.94 -5.31
C PRO A 551 32.65 9.56 -3.93
N LEU A 552 32.92 8.82 -2.86
CA LEU A 552 32.79 9.29 -1.48
C LEU A 552 33.87 10.31 -1.10
N ALA A 553 35.11 10.10 -1.55
CA ALA A 553 36.23 11.00 -1.27
C ALA A 553 36.11 12.31 -2.07
N ARG A 554 35.64 12.24 -3.33
CA ARG A 554 35.23 13.45 -4.10
C ARG A 554 34.11 14.22 -3.41
N ARG A 555 33.07 13.53 -2.94
CA ARG A 555 31.97 14.17 -2.17
C ARG A 555 32.42 14.76 -0.85
N LEU A 556 33.39 14.14 -0.17
CA LEU A 556 33.94 14.67 1.08
C LEU A 556 34.81 15.91 0.81
N GLU A 557 35.57 15.91 -0.28
CA GLU A 557 36.39 17.04 -0.75
C GLU A 557 35.49 18.23 -1.15
N GLU A 558 34.41 17.99 -1.90
CA GLU A 558 33.41 19.00 -2.27
C GLU A 558 32.69 19.58 -1.03
N ALA A 559 32.27 18.72 -0.09
CA ALA A 559 31.61 19.16 1.14
C ALA A 559 32.54 19.94 2.07
N THR A 560 33.83 19.64 2.07
CA THR A 560 34.83 20.40 2.87
C THR A 560 35.23 21.69 2.20
N GLU A 561 35.30 21.73 0.87
CA GLU A 561 35.47 22.97 0.09
C GLU A 561 34.31 23.93 0.38
N GLU A 562 33.06 23.43 0.32
CA GLU A 562 31.86 24.22 0.61
C GLU A 562 31.83 24.73 2.07
N ALA A 563 32.23 23.89 3.03
CA ALA A 563 32.30 24.27 4.45
C ALA A 563 33.38 25.32 4.76
N LEU A 564 34.46 25.40 3.98
CA LEU A 564 35.52 26.40 4.14
C LEU A 564 35.15 27.77 3.58
N PHE A 565 34.37 27.80 2.50
CA PHE A 565 33.92 29.05 1.87
C PHE A 565 32.67 29.63 2.54
N THR A 566 31.83 28.80 3.16
CA THR A 566 30.59 29.24 3.83
C THR A 566 30.68 29.27 5.36
N GLY A 567 31.56 28.46 5.96
CA GLY A 567 31.75 28.40 7.41
C GLY A 567 32.67 29.51 7.91
N GLY A 568 32.20 30.29 8.87
CA GLY A 568 33.04 31.20 9.66
C GLY A 568 34.15 30.48 10.44
N THR A 569 34.71 31.13 11.46
CA THR A 569 35.85 30.62 12.26
C THR A 569 35.69 29.19 12.82
N ALA A 570 34.46 28.69 12.95
CA ALA A 570 34.16 27.30 13.32
C ALA A 570 34.44 26.28 12.21
N GLY A 571 34.20 26.61 10.93
CA GLY A 571 34.47 25.74 9.79
C GLY A 571 35.97 25.54 9.55
N ARG A 572 36.79 26.57 9.84
CA ARG A 572 38.26 26.49 9.75
C ARG A 572 38.87 25.56 10.80
N ARG A 573 38.36 25.58 12.03
CA ARG A 573 38.82 24.66 13.09
C ARG A 573 38.45 23.20 12.81
N ALA A 574 37.27 22.96 12.25
CA ALA A 574 36.84 21.62 11.87
C ALA A 574 37.71 21.00 10.75
N VAL A 575 38.28 21.84 9.89
CA VAL A 575 39.21 21.43 8.83
C VAL A 575 40.64 21.27 9.34
N GLU A 576 41.08 22.07 10.32
CA GLU A 576 42.38 21.90 10.98
C GLU A 576 42.45 20.63 11.85
N ASP A 577 41.33 20.23 12.47
CA ASP A 577 41.23 19.01 13.31
C ASP A 577 41.08 17.73 12.48
N ALA A 578 40.63 17.83 11.22
CA ALA A 578 40.56 16.70 10.30
C ALA A 578 41.90 16.58 9.56
N GLY A 579 42.76 15.64 9.97
CA GLY A 579 44.12 15.48 9.42
C GLY A 579 44.18 15.15 7.92
N PHE A 580 44.04 16.17 7.06
CA PHE A 580 44.16 16.08 5.60
C PHE A 580 45.62 16.02 5.14
N SER A 581 45.85 15.48 3.94
CA SER A 581 47.17 15.49 3.28
C SER A 581 47.61 16.93 2.93
N GLU A 582 48.87 17.27 3.17
CA GLU A 582 49.42 18.63 2.96
C GLU A 582 49.22 19.18 1.53
N GLU A 583 49.21 18.32 0.49
CA GLU A 583 48.96 18.74 -0.90
C GLU A 583 47.56 19.33 -1.13
N LEU A 584 46.55 18.81 -0.42
CA LEU A 584 45.17 19.29 -0.55
C LEU A 584 45.01 20.67 0.10
N LYS A 585 45.74 20.90 1.19
CA LYS A 585 45.75 22.15 1.94
C LYS A 585 46.33 23.30 1.13
N GLU A 586 47.44 23.08 0.42
CA GLU A 586 48.02 24.10 -0.47
C GLU A 586 47.09 24.48 -1.63
N LYS A 587 46.41 23.47 -2.22
CA LYS A 587 45.47 23.70 -3.31
C LYS A 587 44.25 24.54 -2.88
N LEU A 588 43.74 24.30 -1.68
CA LEU A 588 42.65 25.08 -1.09
C LEU A 588 43.08 26.52 -0.76
N LEU A 589 44.31 26.72 -0.26
CA LEU A 589 44.83 28.06 0.02
C LEU A 589 45.00 28.92 -1.25
N ASN A 590 45.46 28.32 -2.35
CA ASN A 590 45.56 29.03 -3.64
C ASN A 590 44.17 29.45 -4.17
N LYS A 591 43.17 28.56 -4.10
CA LYS A 591 41.79 28.90 -4.49
C LYS A 591 41.18 30.03 -3.65
N ILE A 592 41.51 30.11 -2.36
CA ILE A 592 41.07 31.21 -1.49
C ILE A 592 41.71 32.54 -1.92
N ALA A 593 42.97 32.52 -2.35
CA ALA A 593 43.65 33.72 -2.85
C ALA A 593 42.99 34.23 -4.14
N ASP A 594 42.65 33.33 -5.07
CA ASP A 594 41.99 33.65 -6.33
C ASP A 594 40.57 34.22 -6.11
N ALA A 595 39.78 33.62 -5.22
CA ALA A 595 38.45 34.11 -4.87
C ALA A 595 38.49 35.49 -4.20
N LYS A 596 39.48 35.75 -3.33
CA LYS A 596 39.68 37.08 -2.74
C LYS A 596 40.07 38.12 -3.79
N PHE A 597 40.88 37.75 -4.77
CA PHE A 597 41.26 38.65 -5.87
C PHE A 597 40.05 39.03 -6.74
N GLN A 598 39.20 38.06 -7.10
CA GLN A 598 37.97 38.33 -7.85
C GLN A 598 36.98 39.23 -7.09
N THR A 599 36.86 39.03 -5.79
CA THR A 599 35.99 39.85 -4.93
C THR A 599 36.48 41.29 -4.80
N GLN A 600 37.79 41.52 -4.87
CA GLN A 600 38.38 42.86 -4.75
C GLN A 600 38.28 43.69 -6.04
N TYR A 601 38.17 43.06 -7.22
CA TYR A 601 38.17 43.75 -8.52
C TYR A 601 36.96 43.43 -9.42
N PRO A 602 35.70 43.48 -8.92
CA PRO A 602 34.53 42.98 -9.64
C PRO A 602 34.22 43.77 -10.92
N SER A 603 34.48 45.08 -10.94
CA SER A 603 34.26 45.94 -12.11
C SER A 603 35.21 45.59 -13.27
N GLY A 604 36.46 45.26 -12.97
CA GLY A 604 37.46 44.85 -13.97
C GLY A 604 37.08 43.53 -14.66
N PHE A 605 36.56 42.57 -13.90
CA PHE A 605 36.06 41.31 -14.46
C PHE A 605 34.77 41.51 -15.27
N SER A 606 33.82 42.33 -14.79
CA SER A 606 32.61 42.65 -15.55
C SER A 606 32.89 43.33 -16.89
N GLN A 607 33.97 44.13 -16.96
CA GLN A 607 34.39 44.80 -18.20
C GLN A 607 35.12 43.85 -19.15
N ALA A 608 35.94 42.94 -18.62
CA ALA A 608 36.65 41.94 -19.41
C ALA A 608 35.70 40.89 -20.03
N ASP A 609 34.63 40.53 -19.30
CA ASP A 609 33.66 39.52 -19.73
C ASP A 609 32.51 40.08 -20.59
N MET A 610 32.49 41.39 -20.86
CA MET A 610 31.42 42.01 -21.64
C MET A 610 31.59 41.84 -23.17
N PRO A 611 30.55 41.40 -23.91
CA PRO A 611 30.62 41.20 -25.34
C PRO A 611 30.64 42.51 -26.14
N ALA A 612 31.33 42.52 -27.28
CA ALA A 612 31.51 43.70 -28.13
C ALA A 612 30.20 44.30 -28.70
N ALA A 613 29.10 43.55 -28.70
CA ALA A 613 27.78 44.02 -29.15
C ALA A 613 26.97 44.77 -28.08
N ALA A 614 27.46 44.82 -26.82
CA ALA A 614 26.77 45.52 -25.74
C ALA A 614 26.66 47.02 -26.04
N GLY A 615 25.43 47.55 -26.00
CA GLY A 615 25.13 48.95 -26.24
C GLY A 615 25.78 49.88 -25.21
N GLU A 616 25.99 51.14 -25.58
CA GLU A 616 26.76 52.11 -24.80
C GLU A 616 26.22 52.28 -23.37
N GLY A 617 24.90 52.37 -23.19
CA GLY A 617 24.28 52.45 -21.86
C GLY A 617 24.52 51.21 -20.98
N THR A 618 24.55 50.01 -21.56
CA THR A 618 24.84 48.77 -20.82
C THR A 618 26.28 48.72 -20.35
N ARG A 619 27.22 49.20 -21.18
CA ARG A 619 28.63 49.31 -20.80
C ARG A 619 28.81 50.32 -19.68
N HIS A 620 28.14 51.47 -19.76
CA HIS A 620 28.19 52.50 -18.71
C HIS A 620 27.67 51.99 -17.38
N MET A 621 26.57 51.22 -17.36
CA MET A 621 26.04 50.63 -16.14
C MET A 621 26.97 49.55 -15.55
N ALA A 622 27.59 48.71 -16.38
CA ALA A 622 28.50 47.67 -15.90
C ALA A 622 29.82 48.23 -15.37
N THR A 623 30.29 49.36 -15.92
CA THR A 623 31.47 50.07 -15.40
C THR A 623 31.14 51.08 -14.28
N ALA A 624 29.86 51.26 -13.96
CA ALA A 624 29.44 52.20 -12.92
C ALA A 624 29.93 51.73 -11.55
N GLN A 625 30.43 52.67 -10.76
CA GLN A 625 30.81 52.37 -9.38
C GLN A 625 29.56 51.97 -8.58
N PRO A 626 29.63 50.93 -7.73
CA PRO A 626 28.53 50.57 -6.86
C PRO A 626 28.11 51.76 -5.99
N TRP A 627 26.80 51.99 -5.89
CA TRP A 627 26.24 53.11 -5.14
C TRP A 627 26.66 53.07 -3.66
N ALA A 628 27.44 54.06 -3.23
CA ALA A 628 27.99 54.13 -1.88
C ALA A 628 27.07 54.86 -0.87
N GLY A 629 25.87 55.27 -1.28
CA GLY A 629 24.92 56.02 -0.43
C GLY A 629 24.83 57.52 -0.74
N GLU A 630 25.80 58.08 -1.46
CA GLU A 630 25.83 59.50 -1.86
C GLU A 630 25.91 59.64 -3.38
N GLU A 631 25.13 60.57 -3.96
CA GLU A 631 25.12 60.82 -5.41
C GLU A 631 26.39 61.55 -5.83
N SER A 632 27.12 60.98 -6.80
CA SER A 632 28.21 61.70 -7.47
C SER A 632 27.67 62.97 -8.12
N MET A 633 28.42 64.06 -8.01
CA MET A 633 28.05 65.34 -8.62
C MET A 633 27.86 65.21 -10.15
N ALA A 634 28.57 64.29 -10.81
CA ALA A 634 28.40 64.02 -12.23
C ALA A 634 27.04 63.38 -12.56
N ASP A 635 26.60 62.41 -11.75
CA ASP A 635 25.30 61.73 -11.94
C ASP A 635 24.14 62.66 -11.60
N GLY A 636 24.30 63.49 -10.56
CA GLY A 636 23.32 64.52 -10.21
C GLY A 636 23.13 65.58 -11.30
N VAL A 637 24.20 65.94 -12.02
CA VAL A 637 24.13 66.84 -13.18
C VAL A 637 23.45 66.16 -14.38
N LEU A 638 23.74 64.88 -14.63
CA LEU A 638 23.10 64.12 -15.70
C LEU A 638 21.58 64.02 -15.50
N ARG A 639 21.17 63.78 -14.25
CA ARG A 639 19.76 63.76 -13.86
C ARG A 639 19.08 65.12 -14.03
N MET A 640 19.76 66.20 -13.63
CA MET A 640 19.25 67.56 -13.89
C MET A 640 19.11 67.87 -15.39
N LEU A 641 20.01 67.36 -16.23
CA LEU A 641 19.97 67.56 -17.68
C LEU A 641 18.82 66.79 -18.36
N ASP A 642 18.51 65.59 -17.87
CA ASP A 642 17.35 64.83 -18.33
C ASP A 642 16.04 65.44 -17.82
N ASP A 643 15.99 65.87 -16.56
CA ASP A 643 14.81 66.52 -15.97
C ASP A 643 14.54 67.91 -16.58
N ALA A 644 15.56 68.58 -17.14
CA ALA A 644 15.41 69.85 -17.85
C ALA A 644 14.63 69.73 -19.16
N LYS A 645 14.53 68.53 -19.76
CA LYS A 645 13.74 68.29 -20.97
C LYS A 645 12.31 67.92 -20.60
N LYS A 646 11.41 68.90 -20.66
CA LYS A 646 9.98 68.70 -20.39
C LYS A 646 9.40 67.63 -21.34
N PRO A 647 8.83 66.52 -20.83
CA PRO A 647 8.30 65.47 -21.69
C PRO A 647 7.13 65.99 -22.52
N LEU A 648 7.07 65.61 -23.81
CA LEU A 648 6.08 66.12 -24.76
C LEU A 648 4.64 66.00 -24.23
N ALA A 649 3.83 67.02 -24.50
CA ALA A 649 2.43 67.09 -24.07
C ALA A 649 1.63 65.89 -24.62
N PRO A 650 0.67 65.33 -23.84
CA PRO A 650 0.00 64.07 -24.18
C PRO A 650 -0.63 64.02 -25.58
N GLY A 651 -1.07 65.17 -26.12
CA GLY A 651 -1.67 65.28 -27.46
C GLY A 651 -0.68 65.22 -28.63
N GLN A 652 0.62 65.45 -28.39
CA GLN A 652 1.70 65.31 -29.39
C GLN A 652 2.47 64.00 -29.28
N ARG A 653 2.08 63.14 -28.32
CA ARG A 653 2.52 61.75 -28.29
C ARG A 653 1.70 61.01 -29.34
N GLY A 654 2.32 60.66 -30.47
CA GLY A 654 1.64 59.97 -31.57
C GLY A 654 0.84 58.77 -31.06
N LYS A 655 -0.47 58.75 -31.31
CA LYS A 655 -1.34 57.62 -30.98
C LYS A 655 -1.04 56.49 -31.98
N PHE A 656 -0.30 55.49 -31.54
CA PHE A 656 -0.20 54.21 -32.25
C PHE A 656 -1.54 53.49 -32.09
N GLN A 657 -2.42 53.59 -33.10
CA GLN A 657 -3.66 52.81 -33.16
C GLN A 657 -3.33 51.43 -33.72
N THR A 658 -3.45 50.40 -32.89
CA THR A 658 -3.54 49.01 -33.34
C THR A 658 -4.88 48.80 -34.07
N PRO A 659 -4.92 48.08 -35.20
CA PRO A 659 -6.19 47.82 -35.90
C PRO A 659 -7.13 46.99 -35.01
N PRO A 660 -8.45 47.17 -35.10
CA PRO A 660 -9.40 46.44 -34.26
C PRO A 660 -9.34 44.95 -34.56
N VAL A 661 -9.01 44.15 -33.55
CA VAL A 661 -9.06 42.67 -33.64
C VAL A 661 -10.45 42.21 -33.19
N ASP A 662 -11.20 41.62 -34.12
CA ASP A 662 -12.50 40.99 -33.87
C ASP A 662 -12.32 39.73 -33.00
N MET A 663 -12.77 39.78 -31.74
CA MET A 663 -12.60 38.71 -30.73
C MET A 663 -13.64 37.58 -30.84
N ARG A 664 -14.33 37.43 -31.97
CA ARG A 664 -15.22 36.30 -32.21
C ARG A 664 -14.42 35.07 -32.66
N PHE A 665 -14.54 33.96 -31.94
CA PHE A 665 -13.92 32.68 -32.33
C PHE A 665 -14.47 32.20 -33.68
N ARG A 666 -13.74 32.45 -34.77
CA ARG A 666 -14.01 31.82 -36.07
C ARG A 666 -13.29 30.48 -36.12
N LYS A 667 -14.03 29.42 -36.42
CA LYS A 667 -13.48 28.09 -36.73
C LYS A 667 -12.50 28.27 -37.90
N GLY A 668 -11.23 27.92 -37.68
CA GLY A 668 -10.19 28.06 -38.70
C GLY A 668 -10.53 27.26 -39.97
N PRO A 669 -10.06 27.69 -41.15
CA PRO A 669 -10.35 27.00 -42.40
C PRO A 669 -9.84 25.56 -42.35
N THR A 670 -10.70 24.63 -42.77
CA THR A 670 -10.37 23.20 -42.84
C THR A 670 -9.22 22.99 -43.84
N LYS A 671 -8.02 22.74 -43.32
CA LYS A 671 -6.83 22.45 -44.15
C LYS A 671 -7.05 21.14 -44.92
N SER A 672 -6.76 21.16 -46.22
CA SER A 672 -6.93 19.98 -47.07
C SER A 672 -5.97 18.85 -46.66
N PRO A 673 -6.31 17.58 -46.93
CA PRO A 673 -5.44 16.44 -46.64
C PRO A 673 -4.02 16.61 -47.24
N GLY A 674 -3.93 17.18 -48.45
CA GLY A 674 -2.64 17.45 -49.11
C GLY A 674 -1.78 18.47 -48.37
N GLN A 675 -2.38 19.52 -47.79
CA GLN A 675 -1.65 20.49 -46.96
C GLN A 675 -1.19 19.90 -45.64
N LYS A 676 -1.97 19.00 -45.02
CA LYS A 676 -1.56 18.30 -43.81
C LYS A 676 -0.37 17.38 -44.07
N VAL A 677 -0.38 16.67 -45.19
CA VAL A 677 0.73 15.78 -45.60
C VAL A 677 1.98 16.57 -45.95
N ALA A 678 1.88 17.70 -46.65
CA ALA A 678 3.03 18.56 -46.93
C ALA A 678 3.69 19.09 -45.65
N THR A 679 2.87 19.56 -44.71
CA THR A 679 3.38 20.08 -43.41
C THR A 679 4.02 18.98 -42.56
N ALA A 680 3.51 17.75 -42.64
CA ALA A 680 4.11 16.59 -41.97
C ALA A 680 5.41 16.15 -42.65
N LYS A 681 5.48 16.24 -43.98
CA LYS A 681 6.68 15.91 -44.77
C LYS A 681 7.80 16.92 -44.53
N ASP A 682 7.49 18.21 -44.39
CA ASP A 682 8.46 19.24 -44.04
C ASP A 682 9.02 19.04 -42.62
N ARG A 683 8.17 18.61 -41.67
CA ARG A 683 8.60 18.29 -40.30
C ARG A 683 9.43 17.01 -40.22
N ALA A 684 9.09 16.00 -41.03
CA ALA A 684 9.88 14.78 -41.15
C ALA A 684 11.24 15.05 -41.85
N SER A 685 11.28 15.99 -42.79
CA SER A 685 12.51 16.36 -43.52
C SER A 685 13.58 17.00 -42.64
N MET A 686 13.19 17.58 -41.50
CA MET A 686 14.12 18.08 -40.48
C MET A 686 14.86 16.96 -39.74
N TYR A 687 14.36 15.72 -39.78
CA TYR A 687 14.99 14.55 -39.16
C TYR A 687 15.75 13.65 -40.16
N THR A 688 15.44 13.70 -41.46
CA THR A 688 16.12 12.89 -42.49
C THR A 688 17.40 13.52 -43.06
N GLY A 689 17.73 14.76 -42.70
CA GLY A 689 18.94 15.45 -43.19
C GLY A 689 20.26 15.00 -42.53
N MET A 690 20.23 14.06 -41.58
CA MET A 690 21.39 13.59 -40.81
C MET A 690 21.95 12.25 -41.31
N ASP A 691 22.04 12.06 -42.63
CA ASP A 691 22.86 10.97 -43.16
C ASP A 691 24.29 11.43 -43.40
N MET A 692 25.24 10.73 -42.76
CA MET A 692 26.67 10.95 -42.85
C MET A 692 27.18 10.51 -44.22
N LYS A 693 27.12 11.41 -45.22
CA LYS A 693 28.03 11.51 -46.39
C LYS A 693 27.46 12.49 -47.41
N SER A 694 27.66 13.80 -47.20
CA SER A 694 27.66 14.74 -48.32
C SER A 694 28.66 15.87 -48.08
N LYS A 695 29.30 16.30 -49.17
CA LYS A 695 30.60 17.00 -49.21
C LYS A 695 30.59 18.48 -48.75
N ASN A 696 29.53 18.98 -48.13
CA ASN A 696 29.48 20.34 -47.59
C ASN A 696 29.14 20.29 -46.09
N GLY A 697 30.15 20.06 -45.26
CA GLY A 697 30.01 19.98 -43.81
C GLY A 697 30.06 21.35 -43.13
N LEU A 698 29.20 21.52 -42.12
CA LEU A 698 29.22 22.60 -41.12
C LEU A 698 30.62 22.78 -40.52
N SER A 699 30.98 24.02 -40.21
CA SER A 699 32.30 24.35 -39.69
C SER A 699 32.57 23.70 -38.33
N GLU A 700 33.84 23.47 -38.00
CA GLU A 700 34.26 22.77 -36.78
C GLU A 700 33.72 23.45 -35.50
N ALA A 701 33.61 24.78 -35.52
CA ALA A 701 33.01 25.59 -34.46
C ALA A 701 31.50 25.38 -34.30
N GLU A 702 30.74 25.24 -35.39
CA GLU A 702 29.30 24.96 -35.34
C GLU A 702 29.03 23.53 -34.85
N ARG A 703 29.94 22.59 -35.18
CA ARG A 703 29.87 21.20 -34.73
C ARG A 703 30.23 21.03 -33.25
N GLU A 704 31.02 21.94 -32.71
CA GLU A 704 31.36 21.99 -31.29
C GLU A 704 30.25 22.67 -30.48
N ALA A 705 29.65 23.74 -31.00
CA ALA A 705 28.46 24.36 -30.42
C ALA A 705 27.25 23.42 -30.37
N TYR A 706 27.05 22.62 -31.43
CA TYR A 706 25.99 21.62 -31.48
C TYR A 706 26.26 20.43 -30.54
N ARG A 707 27.52 20.00 -30.42
CA ARG A 707 27.93 19.02 -29.40
C ARG A 707 27.77 19.56 -27.98
N ARG A 708 27.99 20.85 -27.75
CA ARG A 708 27.76 21.50 -26.46
C ARG A 708 26.28 21.52 -26.09
N GLN A 709 25.40 21.88 -27.02
CA GLN A 709 23.94 21.82 -26.78
C GLN A 709 23.41 20.41 -26.54
N LEU A 710 23.99 19.40 -27.20
CA LEU A 710 23.66 17.99 -26.93
C LEU A 710 24.22 17.52 -25.58
N ARG A 711 25.42 17.97 -25.19
CA ARG A 711 26.02 17.64 -23.89
C ARG A 711 25.25 18.30 -22.74
N GLU A 712 24.83 19.56 -22.88
CA GLU A 712 23.97 20.27 -21.94
C GLU A 712 22.58 19.60 -21.77
N ARG A 713 22.10 18.88 -22.78
CA ARG A 713 20.84 18.11 -22.71
C ARG A 713 20.97 16.74 -22.06
N PHE A 714 22.18 16.18 -21.99
CA PHE A 714 22.44 14.81 -21.50
C PHE A 714 23.43 14.76 -20.32
N GLU A 715 23.82 15.90 -19.74
CA GLU A 715 24.46 15.92 -18.43
C GLU A 715 23.47 15.52 -17.33
N PRO A 716 23.88 14.71 -16.34
CA PRO A 716 23.03 14.18 -15.27
C PRO A 716 22.67 15.24 -14.21
N GLY A 717 22.28 16.44 -14.64
CA GLY A 717 21.80 17.53 -13.79
C GLY A 717 20.27 17.70 -13.79
N SER A 718 19.53 16.98 -14.63
CA SER A 718 18.09 17.18 -14.82
C SER A 718 17.22 16.09 -14.19
N ARG A 719 17.49 15.71 -12.92
CA ARG A 719 16.52 15.12 -11.96
C ARG A 719 17.12 14.72 -10.60
N ALA A 720 18.07 15.48 -10.07
CA ALA A 720 18.40 15.37 -8.65
C ALA A 720 17.49 16.34 -7.87
N MET A 721 16.55 15.81 -7.08
CA MET A 721 15.90 16.61 -6.04
C MET A 721 17.00 17.10 -5.07
N PRO A 722 17.12 18.40 -4.77
CA PRO A 722 18.14 18.89 -3.85
C PRO A 722 17.83 18.38 -2.44
N THR A 723 18.79 17.72 -1.81
CA THR A 723 18.67 17.23 -0.42
C THR A 723 18.94 18.32 0.63
N THR A 724 18.95 19.61 0.26
CA THR A 724 19.24 20.75 1.15
C THR A 724 18.26 21.91 0.97
N LEU A 725 17.81 22.52 2.08
CA LEU A 725 16.81 23.60 2.11
C LEU A 725 17.19 24.84 1.28
N SER A 726 18.49 25.18 1.18
CA SER A 726 18.95 26.32 0.39
C SER A 726 18.82 26.10 -1.13
N GLY A 727 18.92 24.85 -1.59
CA GLY A 727 18.74 24.52 -3.02
C GLY A 727 17.29 24.67 -3.50
N LEU A 728 16.32 24.47 -2.60
CA LEU A 728 14.90 24.74 -2.85
C LEU A 728 14.60 26.24 -2.91
N ALA A 729 15.25 27.06 -2.07
CA ALA A 729 15.08 28.50 -2.07
C ALA A 729 15.63 29.17 -3.35
N GLY A 730 16.77 28.69 -3.86
CA GLY A 730 17.35 29.16 -5.13
C GLY A 730 16.46 28.87 -6.34
N MET A 731 15.92 27.64 -6.43
CA MET A 731 15.00 27.27 -7.52
C MET A 731 13.64 27.97 -7.43
N ALA A 732 13.15 28.27 -6.22
CA ALA A 732 11.93 29.06 -6.05
C ALA A 732 12.13 30.50 -6.54
N ASN A 733 13.26 31.13 -6.19
CA ASN A 733 13.61 32.45 -6.70
C ASN A 733 13.78 32.47 -8.22
N GLU A 734 14.48 31.48 -8.79
CA GLU A 734 14.66 31.38 -10.24
C GLU A 734 13.31 31.23 -10.98
N ARG A 735 12.38 30.45 -10.44
CA ARG A 735 11.03 30.30 -11.00
C ARG A 735 10.16 31.55 -10.84
N ILE A 736 10.32 32.28 -9.74
CA ILE A 736 9.63 33.55 -9.49
C ILE A 736 10.16 34.62 -10.46
N GLU A 737 11.47 34.72 -10.65
CA GLU A 737 12.10 35.62 -11.61
C GLU A 737 11.70 35.29 -13.06
N ASP A 738 11.65 34.01 -13.43
CA ASP A 738 11.15 33.56 -14.73
C ASP A 738 9.66 33.87 -14.95
N ALA A 739 8.84 33.83 -13.91
CA ALA A 739 7.42 34.17 -13.98
C ALA A 739 7.20 35.70 -14.02
N ILE A 740 8.05 36.48 -13.35
CA ILE A 740 8.11 37.95 -13.45
C ILE A 740 8.57 38.38 -14.85
N ALA A 741 9.60 37.74 -15.40
CA ALA A 741 10.10 38.00 -16.75
C ALA A 741 9.08 37.66 -17.84
N ARG A 742 8.25 36.63 -17.63
CA ARG A 742 7.11 36.28 -18.49
C ARG A 742 5.90 37.20 -18.33
N GLY A 743 5.96 38.19 -17.44
CA GLY A 743 4.91 39.18 -17.23
C GLY A 743 3.66 38.65 -16.53
N GLN A 744 3.71 37.46 -15.93
CA GLN A 744 2.56 36.82 -15.27
C GLN A 744 2.09 37.56 -14.01
N PHE A 745 2.91 38.47 -13.47
CA PHE A 745 2.57 39.32 -12.33
C PHE A 745 2.04 40.72 -12.73
N LYS A 746 1.97 41.06 -14.03
CA LYS A 746 1.34 42.30 -14.48
C LYS A 746 -0.16 42.09 -14.64
N ASN A 747 -0.95 42.81 -13.84
CA ASN A 747 -2.42 42.80 -13.80
C ASN A 747 -3.07 41.53 -13.23
N ILE A 748 -2.57 41.04 -12.10
CA ILE A 748 -3.35 40.11 -11.27
C ILE A 748 -4.57 40.90 -10.72
N PRO A 749 -5.82 40.47 -10.98
CA PRO A 749 -6.99 41.11 -10.38
C PRO A 749 -6.88 40.95 -8.87
N ARG A 750 -6.96 42.04 -8.10
CA ARG A 750 -7.11 41.98 -6.65
C ARG A 750 -8.47 41.35 -6.34
N GLY A 751 -8.47 40.02 -6.21
CA GLY A 751 -9.59 39.27 -5.66
C GLY A 751 -9.85 39.72 -4.23
N THR A 752 -11.11 39.63 -3.83
CA THR A 752 -11.61 39.82 -2.46
C THR A 752 -10.69 39.14 -1.45
N GLY A 753 -10.31 39.90 -0.41
CA GLY A 753 -9.27 39.53 0.54
C GLY A 753 -9.45 38.11 1.09
N VAL A 754 -8.38 37.32 0.97
CA VAL A 754 -8.21 36.09 1.74
C VAL A 754 -8.42 36.45 3.22
N ALA A 755 -9.32 35.73 3.90
CA ALA A 755 -9.56 35.91 5.32
C ALA A 755 -8.21 35.85 6.06
N ARG A 756 -7.80 36.99 6.64
CA ARG A 756 -6.61 37.05 7.48
C ARG A 756 -6.89 36.25 8.73
N ASP A 757 -6.14 35.17 8.90
CA ASP A 757 -6.19 34.35 10.10
C ASP A 757 -5.68 35.20 11.27
N ALA A 758 -6.55 35.47 12.25
CA ALA A 758 -6.27 36.37 13.37
C ALA A 758 -5.09 35.92 14.24
N ARG A 759 -4.65 34.65 14.09
CA ARG A 759 -3.48 34.10 14.79
C ARG A 759 -2.14 34.39 14.12
N ALA A 760 -2.15 34.90 12.89
CA ALA A 760 -0.93 35.28 12.17
C ALA A 760 -0.17 36.44 12.85
N ASP A 761 -0.91 37.30 13.57
CA ASP A 761 -0.37 38.48 14.25
C ASP A 761 -0.02 38.20 15.73
N ASN A 762 -0.03 36.93 16.17
CA ASN A 762 0.30 36.59 17.56
C ASN A 762 1.81 36.74 17.81
N PRO A 763 2.26 37.69 18.66
CA PRO A 763 3.68 37.93 18.92
C PRO A 763 4.40 36.76 19.63
N PHE A 764 3.62 35.82 20.18
CA PHE A 764 4.12 34.70 20.97
C PHE A 764 4.29 33.40 20.16
N ILE A 765 3.93 33.40 18.88
CA ILE A 765 4.16 32.27 17.98
C ILE A 765 5.20 32.72 16.96
N ASP A 766 6.31 31.99 16.86
CA ASP A 766 7.31 32.32 15.85
C ASP A 766 6.70 32.17 14.45
N THR A 767 6.97 33.15 13.60
CA THR A 767 6.49 33.18 12.21
C THR A 767 6.84 31.90 11.45
N THR A 768 7.99 31.28 11.76
CA THR A 768 8.40 30.00 11.21
C THR A 768 7.46 28.87 11.66
N GLU A 769 7.18 28.76 12.95
CA GLU A 769 6.32 27.72 13.53
C GLU A 769 4.87 27.85 13.05
N TYR A 770 4.37 29.08 12.95
CA TYR A 770 3.06 29.36 12.39
C TYR A 770 2.94 28.93 10.92
N ILE A 771 3.94 29.27 10.09
CA ILE A 771 3.98 28.90 8.68
C ILE A 771 4.13 27.38 8.51
N LEU A 772 4.94 26.72 9.35
CA LEU A 772 5.15 25.29 9.31
C LEU A 772 3.87 24.52 9.70
N ASN A 773 3.20 24.94 10.77
CA ASN A 773 1.92 24.36 11.19
C ASN A 773 0.83 24.59 10.14
N LYS A 774 0.84 25.75 9.46
CA LYS A 774 -0.09 26.03 8.36
C LYS A 774 0.20 25.18 7.12
N MET A 775 1.48 24.95 6.79
CA MET A 775 1.86 24.03 5.71
C MET A 775 1.49 22.57 6.05
N ILE A 776 1.69 22.13 7.29
CA ILE A 776 1.24 20.80 7.77
C ILE A 776 -0.27 20.67 7.62
N GLN A 777 -1.04 21.69 8.01
CA GLN A 777 -2.51 21.70 7.91
C GLN A 777 -3.04 21.79 6.47
N GLN A 778 -2.28 22.37 5.53
CA GLN A 778 -2.73 22.56 4.14
C GLN A 778 -2.23 21.49 3.17
N GLN A 779 -1.14 20.79 3.47
CA GLN A 779 -0.49 19.88 2.52
C GLN A 779 -0.48 18.41 2.97
N ASP A 780 -1.10 18.05 4.11
CA ASP A 780 -1.09 16.69 4.67
C ASP A 780 0.32 16.06 4.74
N LEU A 781 1.35 16.89 4.88
CA LEU A 781 2.75 16.45 4.97
C LEU A 781 3.09 16.19 6.43
N VAL A 782 3.40 14.92 6.75
CA VAL A 782 3.90 14.52 8.07
C VAL A 782 5.41 14.77 8.11
N PRO A 783 5.92 15.65 8.98
CA PRO A 783 7.36 15.84 9.13
C PRO A 783 8.06 14.53 9.48
N PRO A 784 9.28 14.26 8.96
CA PRO A 784 10.00 13.00 9.18
C PRO A 784 10.19 12.62 10.65
N TRP A 785 10.28 13.61 11.56
CA TRP A 785 10.40 13.35 13.00
C TRP A 785 9.09 12.84 13.63
N ILE A 786 7.92 13.17 13.06
CA ILE A 786 6.61 12.65 13.51
C ILE A 786 6.46 11.18 13.11
N GLU A 787 6.91 10.78 11.92
CA GLU A 787 6.96 9.36 11.53
C GLU A 787 7.86 8.55 12.47
N LYS A 788 9.05 9.09 12.78
CA LYS A 788 9.97 8.52 13.77
C LYS A 788 9.37 8.51 15.19
N GLN A 789 8.54 9.50 15.52
CA GLN A 789 7.79 9.53 16.79
C GLN A 789 6.81 8.37 16.87
N GLN A 790 6.08 8.10 15.79
CA GLN A 790 5.12 7.00 15.72
C GLN A 790 5.84 5.65 15.80
N GLU A 791 6.97 5.50 15.10
CA GLU A 791 7.84 4.32 15.17
C GLU A 791 8.34 4.07 16.59
N LEU A 792 8.92 5.09 17.24
CA LEU A 792 9.39 5.02 18.62
C LEU A 792 8.25 4.67 19.59
N THR A 793 7.09 5.31 19.43
CA THR A 793 5.91 5.05 20.30
C THR A 793 5.40 3.63 20.13
N LYS A 794 5.37 3.11 18.89
CA LYS A 794 4.99 1.73 18.60
C LYS A 794 5.97 0.74 19.22
N ALA A 795 7.29 0.96 19.05
CA ALA A 795 8.33 0.10 19.62
C ALA A 795 8.27 0.05 21.15
N VAL A 796 8.12 1.20 21.82
CA VAL A 796 7.97 1.29 23.27
C VAL A 796 6.70 0.58 23.75
N ARG A 797 5.58 0.75 23.03
CA ARG A 797 4.31 0.07 23.38
C ARG A 797 4.44 -1.45 23.29
N VAL A 798 5.07 -1.95 22.23
CA VAL A 798 5.30 -3.40 22.03
C VAL A 798 6.23 -3.95 23.12
N PHE A 799 7.34 -3.27 23.40
CA PHE A 799 8.28 -3.65 24.46
C PHE A 799 7.60 -3.75 25.83
N ARG A 800 6.88 -2.69 26.24
CA ARG A 800 6.17 -2.66 27.53
C ARG A 800 5.06 -3.71 27.62
N ALA A 801 4.32 -3.92 26.53
CA ALA A 801 3.25 -4.93 26.51
C ALA A 801 3.82 -6.35 26.66
N ARG A 802 4.93 -6.66 25.96
CA ARG A 802 5.63 -7.93 26.10
C ARG A 802 6.16 -8.11 27.52
N LEU A 803 6.89 -7.12 28.04
CA LEU A 803 7.46 -7.16 29.39
C LEU A 803 6.38 -7.44 30.46
N ARG A 804 5.25 -6.73 30.40
CA ARG A 804 4.12 -6.95 31.32
C ARG A 804 3.51 -8.34 31.20
N ASN A 805 3.34 -8.85 29.98
CA ASN A 805 2.75 -10.16 29.76
C ASN A 805 3.67 -11.30 30.21
N ASP A 806 4.96 -11.21 29.90
CA ASP A 806 5.95 -12.21 30.27
C ASP A 806 6.09 -12.27 31.80
N TRP A 807 6.17 -11.11 32.46
CA TRP A 807 6.18 -11.05 33.93
C TRP A 807 4.87 -11.54 34.55
N LYS A 808 3.70 -11.13 34.04
CA LYS A 808 2.39 -11.59 34.52
C LYS A 808 2.24 -13.10 34.42
N ARG A 809 2.70 -13.70 33.32
CA ARG A 809 2.70 -15.15 33.10
C ARG A 809 3.64 -15.87 34.06
N HIS A 810 4.82 -15.32 34.29
CA HIS A 810 5.81 -15.88 35.21
C HIS A 810 5.32 -15.82 36.67
N ALA A 811 4.90 -14.64 37.12
CA ALA A 811 4.42 -14.41 38.48
C ALA A 811 3.18 -15.26 38.82
N SER A 812 2.19 -15.34 37.93
CA SER A 812 1.00 -16.19 38.14
C SER A 812 1.36 -17.67 38.24
N ARG A 813 2.28 -18.18 37.41
CA ARG A 813 2.76 -19.57 37.47
C ARG A 813 3.53 -19.86 38.74
N MET A 814 4.40 -18.96 39.17
CA MET A 814 5.24 -19.14 40.36
C MET A 814 4.44 -19.02 41.68
N ILE A 815 3.37 -18.22 41.70
CA ILE A 815 2.47 -18.15 42.85
C ILE A 815 1.57 -19.38 42.90
N ALA A 816 1.06 -19.85 41.76
CA ALA A 816 0.25 -21.06 41.67
C ALA A 816 1.05 -22.35 41.97
N SER A 817 2.34 -22.41 41.59
CA SER A 817 3.20 -23.59 41.82
C SER A 817 3.53 -23.84 43.29
N LYS A 818 3.34 -22.84 44.17
CA LYS A 818 3.49 -22.98 45.62
C LYS A 818 2.36 -23.79 46.29
N GLY A 819 1.33 -24.19 45.54
CA GLY A 819 0.22 -25.04 46.01
C GLY A 819 -0.81 -24.31 46.89
N GLY A 820 -1.88 -25.01 47.31
CA GLY A 820 -2.98 -24.45 48.11
C GLY A 820 -4.30 -24.26 47.33
N SER A 821 -5.39 -23.93 48.04
CA SER A 821 -6.69 -23.67 47.40
C SER A 821 -6.65 -22.39 46.54
N LEU A 822 -7.60 -22.25 45.60
CA LEU A 822 -7.65 -21.10 44.70
C LEU A 822 -7.75 -19.75 45.47
N GLU A 823 -8.59 -19.71 46.51
CA GLU A 823 -8.73 -18.55 47.38
C GLU A 823 -7.42 -18.21 48.10
N GLU A 824 -6.66 -19.22 48.51
CA GLU A 824 -5.39 -19.02 49.18
C GLU A 824 -4.30 -18.53 48.22
N GLN A 825 -4.32 -18.95 46.95
CA GLN A 825 -3.43 -18.44 45.91
C GLN A 825 -3.75 -16.98 45.56
N MET A 826 -5.04 -16.62 45.49
CA MET A 826 -5.48 -15.24 45.26
C MET A 826 -5.10 -14.32 46.41
N ARG A 827 -5.32 -14.74 47.67
CA ARG A 827 -4.91 -13.98 48.86
C ARG A 827 -3.39 -13.71 48.87
N ARG A 828 -2.56 -14.70 48.52
CA ARG A 828 -1.10 -14.49 48.44
C ARG A 828 -0.71 -13.51 47.34
N ALA A 829 -1.40 -13.54 46.19
CA ALA A 829 -1.17 -12.58 45.12
C ALA A 829 -1.56 -11.15 45.55
N GLU A 830 -2.65 -10.99 46.30
CA GLU A 830 -3.08 -9.71 46.86
C GLU A 830 -2.11 -9.19 47.94
N GLU A 831 -1.57 -10.08 48.79
CA GLU A 831 -0.53 -9.72 49.77
C GLU A 831 0.76 -9.23 49.09
N TYR A 832 1.18 -9.87 47.99
CA TYR A 832 2.31 -9.38 47.19
C TYR A 832 2.02 -8.07 46.46
N ALA A 833 0.76 -7.85 46.05
CA ALA A 833 0.35 -6.59 45.43
C ALA A 833 0.37 -5.44 46.46
N ALA A 834 -0.12 -5.67 47.67
CA ALA A 834 -0.06 -4.71 48.77
C ALA A 834 1.40 -4.40 49.19
N ALA A 835 2.28 -5.40 49.16
CA ALA A 835 3.72 -5.19 49.39
C ALA A 835 4.39 -4.35 48.29
N GLU A 836 4.03 -4.56 47.02
CA GLU A 836 4.53 -3.77 45.89
C GLU A 836 4.06 -2.32 45.97
N GLU A 837 2.81 -2.06 46.36
CA GLU A 837 2.25 -0.71 46.49
C GLU A 837 3.01 0.14 47.52
N VAL A 838 3.43 -0.47 48.63
CA VAL A 838 4.24 0.19 49.68
C VAL A 838 5.68 0.43 49.22
N HIS A 839 6.28 -0.51 48.48
CA HIS A 839 7.68 -0.42 48.05
C HIS A 839 7.88 0.42 46.76
N ASN A 840 6.86 0.48 45.90
CA ASN A 840 6.92 1.10 44.57
C ASN A 840 5.54 1.65 44.16
N PRO A 841 5.15 2.84 44.68
CA PRO A 841 3.83 3.41 44.43
C PRO A 841 3.68 3.80 42.94
N SER A 842 2.60 3.30 42.32
CA SER A 842 2.27 3.59 40.92
C SER A 842 2.09 5.09 40.69
N ALA A 843 2.54 5.57 39.52
CA ALA A 843 2.41 6.98 39.13
C ALA A 843 0.94 7.46 39.05
N ARG A 844 -0.03 6.54 38.97
CA ARG A 844 -1.48 6.84 39.01
C ARG A 844 -1.94 7.46 40.33
N VAL A 845 -1.24 7.18 41.43
CA VAL A 845 -1.53 7.72 42.78
C VAL A 845 -0.82 9.06 43.02
N ARG A 846 0.33 9.29 42.35
CA ARG A 846 1.10 10.55 42.48
C ARG A 846 0.40 11.78 41.90
N GLY A 847 -0.59 11.61 41.01
CA GLY A 847 -1.29 12.73 40.38
C GLY A 847 -2.19 13.55 41.32
N GLU A 848 -2.53 13.03 42.50
CA GLU A 848 -3.41 13.72 43.45
C GLU A 848 -2.67 14.43 44.60
N GLU A 849 -1.39 14.13 44.86
CA GLU A 849 -0.68 14.65 46.05
C GLU A 849 0.44 15.69 45.79
N GLU A 850 0.92 15.88 44.56
CA GLU A 850 1.95 16.91 44.25
C GLU A 850 1.34 18.16 43.60
N LYS A 851 0.69 18.99 44.43
CA LYS A 851 0.24 20.35 44.06
C LYS A 851 0.88 21.40 44.96
N THR A 852 2.21 21.40 45.08
CA THR A 852 2.97 22.50 45.70
C THR A 852 4.38 22.61 45.11
N THR A 853 4.62 23.75 44.46
CA THR A 853 5.93 24.42 44.32
C THR A 853 6.99 23.73 43.44
N THR A 854 6.89 23.91 42.12
CA THR A 854 7.93 24.51 41.25
C THR A 854 7.47 24.40 39.79
N THR A 855 7.58 25.50 39.06
CA THR A 855 7.10 25.71 37.70
C THR A 855 7.65 24.70 36.68
N PRO A 856 6.78 24.00 35.91
CA PRO A 856 7.14 23.47 34.61
C PRO A 856 6.36 24.16 33.48
N VAL A 857 7.09 24.39 32.40
CA VAL A 857 6.62 24.86 31.10
C VAL A 857 5.48 23.96 30.60
N VAL A 858 4.39 24.62 30.21
CA VAL A 858 3.15 24.03 29.71
C VAL A 858 3.38 23.41 28.34
N VAL A 859 3.23 22.08 28.23
CA VAL A 859 2.90 21.41 26.97
C VAL A 859 1.45 20.97 27.10
N LEU A 860 0.57 21.71 26.43
CA LEU A 860 -0.84 21.38 26.26
C LEU A 860 -0.96 20.07 25.48
N SER A 861 -1.62 19.09 26.08
CA SER A 861 -2.20 17.96 25.37
C SER A 861 -3.71 18.11 25.47
N ASP A 862 -4.34 18.28 24.31
CA ASP A 862 -5.77 18.54 24.18
C ASP A 862 -6.60 17.39 24.76
N LYS A 863 -7.34 17.71 25.82
CA LYS A 863 -8.59 17.04 26.16
C LYS A 863 -9.70 17.75 25.40
N THR A 864 -10.47 16.96 24.69
CA THR A 864 -11.71 17.30 23.98
C THR A 864 -12.72 18.02 24.88
N GLU A 865 -13.11 19.24 24.48
CA GLU A 865 -14.32 19.92 24.93
C GLU A 865 -15.28 20.09 23.73
N LYS A 866 -16.46 19.47 23.88
CA LYS A 866 -17.79 19.93 23.44
C LYS A 866 -18.48 20.32 24.75
N ASP A 867 -19.25 21.37 24.95
CA ASP A 867 -20.05 22.28 24.12
C ASP A 867 -20.17 23.61 24.89
N GLU A 868 -20.40 24.73 24.22
CA GLU A 868 -21.36 25.76 24.66
C GLU A 868 -21.43 26.92 23.66
N SER A 869 -22.61 27.12 23.06
CA SER A 869 -23.03 28.43 22.57
C SER A 869 -24.56 28.56 22.54
N ASN A 870 -25.10 29.14 23.60
CA ASN A 870 -26.38 29.89 23.74
C ASN A 870 -26.51 30.13 25.26
N GLU A 871 -26.55 31.32 25.85
CA GLU A 871 -27.29 32.55 25.54
C GLU A 871 -26.68 33.77 26.27
N ILE A 872 -27.01 34.98 25.81
CA ILE A 872 -26.89 36.21 26.61
C ILE A 872 -28.29 36.78 26.88
N ASN A 873 -28.46 37.20 28.14
CA ASN A 873 -29.41 38.15 28.73
C ASN A 873 -30.76 37.67 29.28
N GLY A 874 -30.93 37.87 30.61
CA GLY A 874 -32.21 38.33 31.16
C GLY A 874 -32.58 37.92 32.59
N ARG A 875 -31.98 38.58 33.59
CA ARG A 875 -32.59 39.19 34.81
C ARG A 875 -33.79 38.51 35.56
N GLN A 876 -33.69 38.55 36.91
CA GLN A 876 -34.76 38.49 37.95
C GLN A 876 -35.41 37.09 38.17
N THR A 877 -35.79 36.59 39.35
CA THR A 877 -35.82 37.04 40.77
C THR A 877 -36.09 35.80 41.65
N SER A 878 -35.73 35.93 42.92
CA SER A 878 -36.17 35.21 44.12
C SER A 878 -37.55 34.52 44.11
N GLU A 879 -37.67 33.33 44.72
CA GLU A 879 -38.25 33.11 46.07
C GLU A 879 -38.46 31.61 46.38
N SER A 880 -38.27 31.31 47.66
CA SER A 880 -38.57 30.07 48.38
C SER A 880 -40.07 29.84 48.54
N THR A 881 -40.57 28.61 48.42
CA THR A 881 -41.60 28.09 49.34
C THR A 881 -41.57 26.56 49.43
N THR A 882 -41.62 26.11 50.67
CA THR A 882 -41.66 24.75 51.20
C THR A 882 -43.02 24.05 51.00
N CYS A 883 -42.93 22.73 50.74
CA CYS A 883 -43.67 21.59 51.30
C CYS A 883 -45.20 21.66 51.49
N GLU A 884 -45.91 20.68 50.91
CA GLU A 884 -46.59 19.54 51.59
C GLU A 884 -47.28 18.67 50.50
N ASN A 885 -46.81 17.43 50.30
CA ASN A 885 -47.34 16.17 50.84
C ASN A 885 -48.77 15.84 50.40
N GLU A 886 -48.92 14.78 49.60
CA GLU A 886 -49.58 13.56 50.10
C GLU A 886 -49.22 12.34 49.24
N ALA A 887 -48.93 11.25 49.97
CA ALA A 887 -48.33 10.02 49.50
C ALA A 887 -49.38 8.96 49.15
N ARG A 888 -49.05 8.09 48.19
CA ARG A 888 -49.47 6.68 48.28
C ARG A 888 -48.56 5.71 47.50
N ALA A 889 -47.80 4.95 48.30
CA ALA A 889 -47.46 3.53 48.17
C ALA A 889 -46.53 3.09 47.02
N SER A 890 -45.23 3.23 47.26
CA SER A 890 -44.19 2.31 46.79
C SER A 890 -44.09 1.09 47.71
N VAL A 891 -44.00 -0.10 47.11
CA VAL A 891 -43.56 -1.34 47.76
C VAL A 891 -42.04 -1.40 47.61
N GLU A 892 -41.30 -1.31 48.72
CA GLU A 892 -39.86 -1.54 48.78
C GLU A 892 -39.56 -3.05 48.88
N VAL A 893 -38.61 -3.52 48.06
CA VAL A 893 -37.74 -4.63 48.43
C VAL A 893 -36.32 -4.08 48.50
N SER A 894 -35.83 -4.02 49.73
CA SER A 894 -34.48 -3.67 50.15
C SER A 894 -33.46 -4.70 49.68
N THR A 895 -32.31 -4.26 49.16
CA THR A 895 -31.00 -4.68 49.72
C THR A 895 -29.91 -3.67 49.35
N THR A 896 -29.22 -3.25 50.41
CA THR A 896 -28.08 -2.35 50.57
C THR A 896 -26.80 -2.75 49.81
N PRO A 897 -25.95 -1.80 49.38
CA PRO A 897 -24.54 -2.07 49.16
C PRO A 897 -23.82 -2.12 50.51
N ALA A 898 -23.48 -3.31 50.97
CA ALA A 898 -22.73 -3.51 52.20
C ALA A 898 -21.29 -3.00 52.02
N SER A 899 -20.95 -2.00 52.84
CA SER A 899 -19.59 -1.74 53.31
C SER A 899 -18.96 -3.02 53.85
N VAL A 900 -17.88 -3.51 53.26
CA VAL A 900 -17.05 -4.55 53.90
C VAL A 900 -15.98 -3.85 54.73
N SER A 901 -16.18 -3.98 56.03
CA SER A 901 -15.31 -3.62 57.13
C SER A 901 -13.89 -4.20 57.01
N LYS A 902 -12.89 -3.33 57.23
CA LYS A 902 -11.61 -3.73 57.83
C LYS A 902 -11.87 -4.32 59.22
N SER A 903 -11.64 -5.62 59.41
CA SER A 903 -11.10 -6.17 60.66
C SER A 903 -10.80 -7.66 60.49
N GLY A 904 -9.54 -8.07 60.69
CA GLY A 904 -9.26 -9.49 60.93
C GLY A 904 -7.89 -10.08 60.59
N MET A 905 -6.78 -9.34 60.58
CA MET A 905 -5.43 -9.91 60.72
C MET A 905 -4.53 -8.77 61.21
N GLY A 906 -4.08 -8.77 62.47
CA GLY A 906 -2.93 -9.57 62.89
C GLY A 906 -1.68 -8.79 62.54
N SER A 907 -0.92 -8.35 63.55
CA SER A 907 0.36 -7.63 63.43
C SER A 907 1.44 -8.48 62.74
N GLY A 908 1.28 -8.77 61.45
CA GLY A 908 2.22 -9.50 60.62
C GLY A 908 2.87 -8.53 59.63
N ARG A 909 4.20 -8.48 59.61
CA ARG A 909 4.95 -7.77 58.56
C ARG A 909 4.49 -8.25 57.19
N LEU A 910 4.15 -7.33 56.29
CA LEU A 910 3.91 -7.65 54.87
C LEU A 910 5.12 -8.42 54.33
N PRO A 911 4.93 -9.44 53.48
CA PRO A 911 6.03 -10.12 52.83
C PRO A 911 6.81 -9.15 51.91
N PRO A 912 8.10 -9.40 51.65
CA PRO A 912 8.82 -8.60 50.65
C PRO A 912 8.14 -8.71 49.28
N PRO A 913 8.24 -7.67 48.43
CA PRO A 913 7.67 -7.70 47.08
C PRO A 913 8.12 -8.93 46.30
N PHE A 914 7.22 -9.50 45.50
CA PHE A 914 7.56 -10.68 44.71
C PHE A 914 8.56 -10.30 43.61
N ARG A 915 9.79 -10.82 43.73
CA ARG A 915 10.88 -10.71 42.75
C ARG A 915 11.53 -12.06 42.57
N ASP A 916 11.84 -12.40 41.33
CA ASP A 916 12.50 -13.66 40.98
C ASP A 916 13.83 -13.36 40.29
N ALA A 917 14.92 -13.48 41.05
CA ALA A 917 16.27 -13.21 40.57
C ALA A 917 16.67 -14.14 39.41
N THR A 918 16.09 -15.35 39.32
CA THR A 918 16.42 -16.30 38.26
C THR A 918 15.79 -15.89 36.92
N TRP A 919 14.56 -15.38 36.97
CA TRP A 919 13.88 -14.82 35.80
C TRP A 919 14.56 -13.54 35.33
N GLU A 920 14.88 -12.63 36.25
CA GLU A 920 15.58 -11.40 35.93
C GLU A 920 16.94 -11.65 35.28
N GLN A 921 17.69 -12.66 35.74
CA GLN A 921 18.97 -13.05 35.12
C GLN A 921 18.80 -13.67 33.74
N THR A 922 17.78 -14.51 33.54
CA THR A 922 17.53 -15.19 32.27
C THR A 922 17.11 -14.20 31.18
N GLU A 923 16.24 -13.25 31.53
CA GLU A 923 15.72 -12.25 30.58
C GLU A 923 16.63 -11.02 30.45
N LYS A 924 17.66 -10.88 31.29
CA LYS A 924 18.50 -9.67 31.34
C LYS A 924 19.14 -9.32 30.00
N SER A 925 19.72 -10.30 29.31
CA SER A 925 20.43 -10.11 28.05
C SER A 925 19.50 -9.64 26.93
N TYR A 926 18.31 -10.21 26.87
CA TYR A 926 17.28 -9.83 25.91
C TYR A 926 16.74 -8.42 26.21
N LEU A 927 16.40 -8.15 27.47
CA LEU A 927 15.85 -6.86 27.87
C LEU A 927 16.88 -5.72 27.77
N SER A 928 18.16 -5.96 28.02
CA SER A 928 19.21 -4.96 27.81
C SER A 928 19.35 -4.58 26.34
N LEU A 929 19.36 -5.58 25.44
CA LEU A 929 19.43 -5.35 24.00
C LEU A 929 18.20 -4.58 23.48
N ALA A 930 17.00 -4.93 23.97
CA ALA A 930 15.77 -4.24 23.60
C ALA A 930 15.78 -2.77 24.06
N VAL A 931 16.31 -2.46 25.25
CA VAL A 931 16.45 -1.09 25.74
C VAL A 931 17.52 -0.31 24.95
N GLU A 932 18.62 -0.94 24.57
CA GLU A 932 19.62 -0.34 23.68
C GLU A 932 19.03 0.03 22.32
N GLU A 933 18.20 -0.83 21.75
CA GLU A 933 17.51 -0.56 20.49
C GLU A 933 16.49 0.59 20.61
N LEU A 934 15.71 0.62 21.69
CA LEU A 934 14.83 1.76 21.99
C LEU A 934 15.63 3.07 22.14
N ASN A 935 16.80 3.03 22.76
CA ASN A 935 17.67 4.19 22.91
C ASN A 935 18.30 4.63 21.57
N ARG A 936 18.62 3.68 20.67
CA ARG A 936 19.06 3.97 19.30
C ARG A 936 17.98 4.71 18.51
N LEU A 937 16.74 4.21 18.57
CA LEU A 937 15.58 4.88 17.96
C LEU A 937 15.34 6.26 18.57
N THR A 938 15.42 6.37 19.90
CA THR A 938 15.27 7.65 20.62
C THR A 938 16.33 8.66 20.21
N ARG A 939 17.58 8.22 20.01
CA ARG A 939 18.66 9.09 19.49
C ARG A 939 18.34 9.57 18.08
N SER A 940 17.89 8.68 17.20
CA SER A 940 17.52 9.07 15.82
C SER A 940 16.36 10.06 15.77
N TYR A 941 15.36 9.88 16.64
CA TYR A 941 14.24 10.80 16.80
C TYR A 941 14.69 12.16 17.35
N ASN A 942 15.48 12.17 18.43
CA ASN A 942 15.95 13.41 19.07
C ASN A 942 16.87 14.25 18.18
N LEU A 943 17.53 13.64 17.20
CA LEU A 943 18.33 14.36 16.20
C LEU A 943 17.45 15.20 15.26
N MET A 944 16.21 14.78 15.02
CA MET A 944 15.28 15.42 14.08
C MET A 944 14.18 16.23 14.76
N ALA A 945 13.88 15.92 16.03
CA ALA A 945 12.81 16.55 16.78
C ALA A 945 13.21 17.95 17.33
N PRO A 946 12.28 18.92 17.34
CA PRO A 946 12.50 20.22 17.99
C PRO A 946 12.73 20.04 19.50
N ASP A 947 13.39 21.01 20.15
CA ASP A 947 13.84 20.90 21.55
C ASP A 947 12.72 20.55 22.54
N LEU A 948 11.51 21.07 22.32
CA LEU A 948 10.33 20.80 23.14
C LEU A 948 9.82 19.34 23.01
N ALA A 949 10.08 18.69 21.87
CA ALA A 949 9.56 17.37 21.54
C ALA A 949 10.56 16.23 21.83
N LYS A 950 11.80 16.54 22.21
CA LYS A 950 12.85 15.54 22.52
C LYS A 950 12.44 14.64 23.70
N LYS A 951 12.74 13.34 23.60
CA LYS A 951 12.44 12.32 24.62
C LYS A 951 13.70 11.91 25.39
N GLY A 952 13.54 11.61 26.67
CA GLY A 952 14.64 11.04 27.48
C GLY A 952 14.94 9.58 27.13
N TYR A 953 16.17 9.14 27.39
CA TYR A 953 16.57 7.75 27.20
C TYR A 953 15.93 6.80 28.21
N TYR A 954 15.73 5.55 27.79
CA TYR A 954 15.15 4.47 28.56
C TYR A 954 16.23 3.73 29.36
N THR A 955 15.90 3.36 30.59
CA THR A 955 16.75 2.52 31.45
C THR A 955 16.00 1.27 31.84
N LEU A 956 16.68 0.11 31.79
CA LEU A 956 16.06 -1.18 32.07
C LEU A 956 15.45 -1.24 33.48
N GLU A 957 16.15 -0.70 34.48
CA GLU A 957 15.65 -0.67 35.85
C GLU A 957 14.34 0.10 36.00
N ARG A 958 14.18 1.22 35.27
CA ARG A 958 12.96 2.04 35.34
C ARG A 958 11.77 1.31 34.70
N GLU A 959 11.99 0.65 33.57
CA GLU A 959 10.94 -0.10 32.87
C GLU A 959 10.53 -1.36 33.64
N LEU A 960 11.47 -2.03 34.31
CA LEU A 960 11.17 -3.16 35.21
C LEU A 960 10.37 -2.70 36.44
N ARG A 961 10.78 -1.62 37.12
CA ARG A 961 10.01 -1.07 38.25
C ARG A 961 8.60 -0.66 37.83
N ALA A 962 8.43 -0.04 36.66
CA ALA A 962 7.09 0.29 36.15
C ALA A 962 6.26 -0.97 35.84
N CYS A 963 6.86 -1.98 35.22
CA CYS A 963 6.21 -3.26 34.95
C CYS A 963 5.74 -3.96 36.23
N PHE A 964 6.57 -3.98 37.27
CA PHE A 964 6.22 -4.62 38.54
C PHE A 964 5.05 -3.94 39.24
N ALA A 965 5.04 -2.60 39.27
CA ALA A 965 3.93 -1.83 39.84
C ALA A 965 2.62 -2.01 39.06
N ASP A 966 2.68 -2.03 37.72
CA ASP A 966 1.50 -2.16 36.86
C ASP A 966 0.89 -3.57 36.92
N VAL A 967 1.73 -4.61 36.98
CA VAL A 967 1.28 -6.01 36.88
C VAL A 967 0.82 -6.57 38.23
N ALA A 968 1.42 -6.14 39.35
CA ALA A 968 1.11 -6.65 40.68
C ALA A 968 -0.41 -6.77 41.00
N PRO A 969 -1.26 -5.74 40.77
CA PRO A 969 -2.69 -5.84 41.02
C PRO A 969 -3.47 -6.71 40.01
N GLU A 970 -2.86 -7.09 38.88
CA GLU A 970 -3.49 -7.96 37.88
C GLU A 970 -3.29 -9.47 38.15
N VAL A 971 -2.28 -9.84 38.93
CA VAL A 971 -1.87 -11.24 39.10
C VAL A 971 -2.97 -12.11 39.74
N ALA A 972 -3.69 -11.60 40.73
CA ALA A 972 -4.78 -12.34 41.39
C ALA A 972 -5.91 -12.71 40.41
N ARG A 973 -6.29 -11.76 39.53
CA ARG A 973 -7.29 -11.98 38.48
C ARG A 973 -6.81 -12.96 37.42
N GLU A 974 -5.53 -12.93 37.07
CA GLU A 974 -4.94 -13.88 36.11
C GLU A 974 -4.91 -15.31 36.66
N ILE A 975 -4.61 -15.49 37.95
CA ILE A 975 -4.65 -16.82 38.61
C ILE A 975 -6.09 -17.36 38.61
N GLN A 976 -7.07 -16.52 38.95
CA GLN A 976 -8.48 -16.87 38.91
C GLN A 976 -8.94 -17.28 37.49
N ALA A 977 -8.56 -16.49 36.48
CA ALA A 977 -8.90 -16.75 35.08
C ALA A 977 -8.30 -18.07 34.55
N ARG A 978 -7.09 -18.43 35.00
CA ARG A 978 -6.43 -19.69 34.63
C ARG A 978 -7.04 -20.91 35.31
N ALA A 979 -7.43 -20.78 36.58
CA ALA A 979 -8.04 -21.87 37.34
C ALA A 979 -9.46 -22.21 36.83
N LEU A 980 -10.21 -21.22 36.36
CA LEU A 980 -11.58 -21.39 35.83
C LEU A 980 -11.63 -21.86 34.36
N GLY A 981 -10.50 -22.30 33.79
CA GLY A 981 -10.47 -22.83 32.42
C GLY A 981 -10.64 -21.77 31.32
N GLY A 982 -10.26 -20.52 31.59
CA GLY A 982 -10.26 -19.48 30.56
C GLY A 982 -9.29 -19.84 29.40
N PRO A 983 -9.65 -19.59 28.13
CA PRO A 983 -8.76 -19.88 27.01
C PRO A 983 -7.46 -19.09 27.16
N VAL A 984 -6.33 -19.77 26.96
CA VAL A 984 -5.01 -19.14 26.93
C VAL A 984 -4.99 -18.14 25.78
N ARG A 985 -5.17 -16.84 26.07
CA ARG A 985 -4.88 -15.76 25.12
C ARG A 985 -3.36 -15.71 24.90
N SER A 986 -2.84 -16.46 23.94
CA SER A 986 -1.55 -16.12 23.29
C SER A 986 -1.74 -14.81 22.56
N LEU A 987 -0.91 -13.81 22.85
CA LEU A 987 -0.93 -12.53 22.15
C LEU A 987 -0.38 -12.74 20.73
N GLY A 988 -1.28 -13.05 19.80
CA GLY A 988 -1.31 -12.35 18.52
C GLY A 988 -2.07 -11.04 18.74
N LEU A 989 -1.64 -9.96 18.09
CA LEU A 989 -2.35 -8.70 18.09
C LEU A 989 -3.78 -8.90 17.53
N ARG A 990 -4.77 -8.67 18.39
CA ARG A 990 -6.24 -8.53 18.19
C ARG A 990 -6.82 -8.90 16.81
N GLY A 991 -7.57 -10.00 16.81
CA GLY A 991 -8.84 -10.19 16.11
C GLY A 991 -9.79 -10.98 17.04
N ASP A 992 -10.99 -10.45 17.31
CA ASP A 992 -12.09 -11.13 18.02
C ASP A 992 -12.78 -12.11 17.04
N GLY A 993 -13.41 -13.25 17.36
CA GLY A 993 -13.65 -14.03 18.57
C GLY A 993 -14.83 -14.98 18.29
N GLU A 994 -14.77 -16.27 18.62
CA GLU A 994 -15.98 -17.05 18.97
C GLU A 994 -15.66 -18.31 19.79
N ARG A 995 -16.53 -18.58 20.77
CA ARG A 995 -16.43 -19.64 21.79
C ARG A 995 -17.13 -20.91 21.30
N VAL A 996 -16.41 -22.03 21.22
CA VAL A 996 -17.01 -23.36 21.01
C VAL A 996 -17.43 -23.97 22.35
N ARG A 997 -18.69 -24.40 22.46
CA ARG A 997 -19.23 -25.16 23.60
C ARG A 997 -19.44 -26.63 23.18
N GLY A 998 -18.70 -27.53 23.84
CA GLY A 998 -19.16 -28.85 24.30
C GLY A 998 -19.29 -30.02 23.31
N GLY A 999 -18.37 -30.99 23.39
CA GLY A 999 -18.57 -32.36 22.89
C GLY A 999 -17.56 -33.37 23.46
N GLY A 1000 -18.04 -34.31 24.29
CA GLY A 1000 -17.57 -35.70 24.36
C GLY A 1000 -16.25 -36.06 25.08
N VAL A 1001 -16.35 -36.71 26.24
CA VAL A 1001 -15.27 -37.23 27.10
C VAL A 1001 -14.75 -38.62 26.63
N LEU A 1002 -14.65 -38.89 25.33
CA LEU A 1002 -14.24 -40.23 24.85
C LEU A 1002 -13.29 -40.22 23.64
N GLU A 1003 -12.25 -39.40 23.66
CA GLU A 1003 -11.16 -39.49 22.67
C GLU A 1003 -9.74 -39.29 23.25
N THR A 1004 -9.61 -39.17 24.59
CA THR A 1004 -8.31 -39.05 25.28
C THR A 1004 -7.62 -40.37 25.60
N LEU A 1005 -8.03 -41.48 24.98
CA LEU A 1005 -7.49 -42.82 25.23
C LEU A 1005 -6.98 -43.54 23.97
N SER A 1006 -6.19 -42.86 23.13
CA SER A 1006 -5.22 -43.59 22.28
C SER A 1006 -4.05 -42.73 21.78
N GLY A 1007 -2.89 -42.91 22.41
CA GLY A 1007 -1.58 -43.01 21.73
C GLY A 1007 -1.02 -41.80 20.98
N GLY A 1008 -0.61 -40.74 21.70
CA GLY A 1008 0.24 -39.68 21.15
C GLY A 1008 1.74 -39.98 21.28
N LYS A 1009 2.46 -40.03 20.15
CA LYS A 1009 3.93 -40.11 20.07
C LYS A 1009 4.57 -38.77 20.53
N PRO A 1010 5.80 -38.77 21.09
CA PRO A 1010 6.44 -37.55 21.59
C PRO A 1010 6.99 -36.67 20.46
N VAL A 1011 6.52 -35.41 20.42
CA VAL A 1011 7.04 -34.36 19.53
C VAL A 1011 8.29 -33.73 20.18
N ARG A 1012 9.40 -33.75 19.45
CA ARG A 1012 10.67 -33.07 19.79
C ARG A 1012 10.59 -31.59 19.37
N ILE A 1013 10.88 -30.70 20.30
CA ILE A 1013 11.03 -29.26 20.08
C ILE A 1013 12.49 -29.00 19.66
N HIS A 1014 12.69 -28.40 18.48
CA HIS A 1014 14.00 -27.86 18.07
C HIS A 1014 14.12 -26.42 18.55
N VAL A 1015 15.26 -26.10 19.17
CA VAL A 1015 15.68 -24.76 19.55
C VAL A 1015 16.81 -24.38 18.62
N GLU A 1016 16.66 -23.33 17.82
CA GLU A 1016 17.73 -22.76 17.02
C GLU A 1016 18.43 -21.64 17.80
N GLY A 1017 19.74 -21.76 17.94
CA GLY A 1017 20.64 -20.82 18.58
C GLY A 1017 22.03 -21.44 18.65
N GLU A 1018 22.90 -21.05 17.72
CA GLU A 1018 24.23 -21.62 17.50
C GLU A 1018 25.18 -21.41 18.69
N GLU A 1019 25.49 -22.49 19.42
CA GLU A 1019 26.81 -22.70 20.02
C GLU A 1019 27.26 -24.14 19.73
N LYS A 1020 28.53 -24.29 19.30
CA LYS A 1020 29.09 -25.52 18.72
C LYS A 1020 28.91 -26.73 19.63
N ALA A 1021 27.98 -27.62 19.27
CA ALA A 1021 27.77 -28.89 19.94
C ALA A 1021 28.98 -29.84 19.72
N TYR A 1022 29.39 -30.49 20.81
CA TYR A 1022 30.42 -31.52 20.85
C TYR A 1022 30.12 -32.63 19.84
N GLY A 1023 30.95 -32.72 18.79
CA GLY A 1023 30.65 -33.54 17.61
C GLY A 1023 30.96 -35.03 17.83
N LEU A 1024 30.23 -35.89 17.12
CA LEU A 1024 30.41 -37.35 17.10
C LEU A 1024 31.86 -37.81 16.87
N LYS A 1025 32.65 -36.96 16.17
CA LYS A 1025 34.08 -37.16 15.85
C LYS A 1025 35.03 -36.84 17.02
N GLN A 1026 34.58 -36.09 18.02
CA GLN A 1026 35.25 -35.88 19.32
C GLN A 1026 34.86 -36.98 20.31
N TRP A 1027 33.58 -37.35 20.36
CA TRP A 1027 33.10 -38.50 21.14
C TRP A 1027 33.80 -39.82 20.73
N TRP A 1028 33.89 -40.13 19.44
CA TRP A 1028 34.62 -41.30 18.93
C TRP A 1028 36.12 -41.28 19.28
N ARG A 1029 36.72 -40.10 19.42
CA ARG A 1029 38.15 -39.94 19.73
C ARG A 1029 38.45 -40.14 21.22
N ASP A 1030 37.50 -39.83 22.08
CA ASP A 1030 37.62 -39.96 23.54
C ASP A 1030 37.20 -41.34 24.05
N VAL A 1031 36.28 -42.03 23.36
CA VAL A 1031 35.87 -43.42 23.70
C VAL A 1031 36.96 -44.45 23.39
N TRP A 1032 37.85 -44.19 22.42
CA TRP A 1032 38.92 -45.11 22.01
C TRP A 1032 40.34 -44.71 22.50
N LYS A 1033 40.43 -43.80 23.48
CA LYS A 1033 41.71 -43.39 24.10
C LYS A 1033 41.86 -43.75 25.59
N LYS A 1034 40.92 -44.50 26.16
CA LYS A 1034 41.09 -45.14 27.48
C LYS A 1034 40.71 -46.62 27.39
N GLY A 1035 41.73 -47.43 27.09
CA GLY A 1035 41.68 -48.87 26.90
C GLY A 1035 42.83 -49.29 26.02
#